data_AF-A0A8T4N709-F1
#
_entry.id   AF-A0A8T4N709-F1
#
_cell.length_a   1.000
_cell.length_b   1.000
_cell.length_c   1.000
_cell.angle_alpha   90.00
_cell.angle_beta   90.00
_cell.angle_gamma   90.00
#
_symmetry.space_group_name_H-M   'P 1'
#
loop_
_entity.id
_entity.type
_entity.pdbx_description
1 polymer ?
#
loop_
_entity_poly.entity_id
_entity_poly.type
_entity_poly.pdbx_seq_one_letter_code
_entity_poly.pdbx_strand_id
1 'polypeptide(L)'
;MEILECIDTIINKYHTSKVSGKINASNPCFSGDTKVALVDGRNLNFIELIQENEKGKQNYCYTIQKDGSIGIGKIDNPRMTRKDASVIKVILDNNEEIVCTPDHKFMLRNGNYKEAKDLIINDSLMPLYRELLPKFFFEDKINVQNVISAPLAINHKVNSIQSLNEKINVYDFEVPGTHNFALTSGVFVHNCSEYMFLDDSACNLASINLMKFLNTDGKFDTEGFKRVVDRFITSMDLLVDGSSYPTEKIAQNSHDFRPLGLGYANLGALLMSFGLPYDSDEGRAVSAAITALMCGQAYKASAKIASNVGPFPRYAENRESMLDVIRMHRDHVKDIDVNKMPYDLRYLVNEAWDSWSDAHELGKKYGFRNSQATVLAPTGTIAFMMDCDTTGIEPDISLVKYKVLSGGGMLKMVNGSVGLALGRLGYNEDQVKNILNYINTNDMIEGAPGLKTEHLAIFDCAFKPAKGKRSIHYKGHVLMMAVCQPYISGAISKTINMPESATVEEIMDAYIFAWERGLKAVAIYRENSKRSQPLNTKKTEGEVVKKTEVVAIKQGREPLPQTRKSITHKFELVDHKGFLTVGLYDDGRPGEIFVTMSKQGSTVRGLIDSWSLSMSINLQYGASVKDLFGRFRHQKFEPAGFVRNSDERGKLDESQVPIRVCGLCGGPAKRIGNCAIKCSSCNTTQRSGCGE
;
A
#
# COMPACT_ATOMS: atom_id res chain seq x y z
N MET A 1 12.34 -17.88 19.79
CA MET A 1 11.42 -16.77 20.16
C MET A 1 11.94 -15.46 19.58
N GLU A 2 13.25 -15.26 19.69
CA GLU A 2 14.17 -14.39 18.94
C GLU A 2 13.68 -13.80 17.60
N ILE A 3 12.92 -14.54 16.77
CA ILE A 3 12.42 -14.10 15.46
C ILE A 3 11.56 -12.83 15.53
N LEU A 4 10.59 -12.75 16.44
CA LEU A 4 9.70 -11.58 16.52
C LEU A 4 10.30 -10.47 17.41
N GLU A 5 11.01 -10.84 18.48
CA GLU A 5 11.71 -9.90 19.36
C GLU A 5 12.79 -9.09 18.61
N CYS A 6 13.48 -9.69 17.61
CA CYS A 6 14.51 -8.96 16.86
C CYS A 6 13.92 -7.99 15.81
N ILE A 7 12.80 -8.31 15.17
CA ILE A 7 12.17 -7.41 14.18
C ILE A 7 11.66 -6.14 14.90
N ASP A 8 10.95 -6.34 16.01
CA ASP A 8 10.49 -5.25 16.89
C ASP A 8 11.66 -4.41 17.42
N THR A 9 12.71 -5.05 17.95
CA THR A 9 13.88 -4.31 18.43
C THR A 9 14.64 -3.61 17.30
N ILE A 10 14.72 -4.11 16.07
CA ILE A 10 15.38 -3.39 14.97
C ILE A 10 14.59 -2.15 14.56
N ILE A 11 13.27 -2.27 14.37
CA ILE A 11 12.40 -1.13 14.04
C ILE A 11 12.48 -0.06 15.13
N ASN A 12 12.33 -0.47 16.39
CA ASN A 12 12.38 0.47 17.52
C ASN A 12 13.80 0.96 17.85
N LYS A 13 14.86 0.21 17.56
CA LYS A 13 16.27 0.66 17.69
C LYS A 13 16.56 1.83 16.75
N TYR A 14 16.14 1.73 15.49
CA TYR A 14 16.26 2.79 14.48
C TYR A 14 15.11 3.81 14.51
N HIS A 15 14.23 3.78 15.52
CA HIS A 15 13.16 4.77 15.64
C HIS A 15 13.71 6.13 16.08
N THR A 16 13.52 7.15 15.24
CA THR A 16 13.93 8.54 15.51
C THR A 16 13.08 9.24 16.58
N SER A 17 11.88 8.74 16.89
CA SER A 17 10.90 9.44 17.73
C SER A 17 10.45 8.66 18.97
N LYS A 18 11.36 7.92 19.62
CA LYS A 18 11.06 7.00 20.75
C LYS A 18 10.22 7.60 21.89
N VAL A 19 10.26 8.91 22.11
CA VAL A 19 9.48 9.59 23.18
C VAL A 19 8.00 9.72 22.81
N SER A 20 7.65 9.64 21.53
CA SER A 20 6.25 9.56 21.07
C SER A 20 5.63 8.15 21.17
N GLY A 21 6.39 7.18 21.68
CA GLY A 21 5.97 5.80 21.87
C GLY A 21 6.81 4.80 21.06
N LYS A 22 6.50 3.53 21.26
CA LYS A 22 6.99 2.42 20.44
C LYS A 22 6.34 2.51 19.04
N ILE A 23 7.08 2.32 17.96
CA ILE A 23 6.47 1.99 16.66
C ILE A 23 5.80 0.63 16.86
N ASN A 24 4.47 0.65 16.89
CA ASN A 24 3.65 -0.55 16.89
C ASN A 24 3.17 -0.76 15.46
N ALA A 25 3.12 -2.01 15.04
CA ALA A 25 2.31 -2.35 13.88
C ALA A 25 0.82 -2.20 14.30
N SER A 26 0.14 -1.16 13.81
CA SER A 26 -1.20 -0.76 14.29
C SER A 26 -2.32 -1.68 13.80
N ASN A 27 -3.24 -2.06 14.69
CA ASN A 27 -4.06 -3.28 14.54
C ASN A 27 -5.58 -3.10 14.57
N PRO A 28 -6.34 -4.12 14.12
CA PRO A 28 -7.77 -4.26 14.39
C PRO A 28 -8.07 -4.48 15.88
N CYS A 29 -9.26 -4.08 16.35
CA CYS A 29 -9.53 -3.90 17.78
C CYS A 29 -10.96 -4.27 18.18
N PHE A 30 -11.20 -4.41 19.49
CA PHE A 30 -12.47 -4.83 20.10
C PHE A 30 -13.22 -3.69 20.77
N SER A 31 -14.53 -3.82 20.93
CA SER A 31 -15.31 -2.91 21.78
C SER A 31 -14.86 -2.99 23.25
N GLY A 32 -14.98 -1.89 23.99
CA GLY A 32 -14.44 -1.78 25.35
C GLY A 32 -15.09 -2.72 26.39
N ASP A 33 -16.30 -3.19 26.11
CA ASP A 33 -17.07 -4.15 26.89
C ASP A 33 -16.72 -5.63 26.56
N THR A 34 -15.97 -5.89 25.49
CA THR A 34 -15.51 -7.24 25.15
C THR A 34 -14.62 -7.78 26.28
N LYS A 35 -14.95 -8.98 26.79
CA LYS A 35 -14.28 -9.58 27.96
C LYS A 35 -13.16 -10.54 27.57
N VAL A 36 -12.04 -10.45 28.27
CA VAL A 36 -10.84 -11.27 28.11
C VAL A 36 -10.85 -12.39 29.13
N ALA A 37 -10.42 -13.59 28.72
CA ALA A 37 -10.32 -14.73 29.62
C ALA A 37 -9.03 -14.66 30.46
N LEU A 38 -9.14 -14.31 31.75
CA LEU A 38 -7.98 -14.25 32.65
C LEU A 38 -7.71 -15.59 33.34
N VAL A 39 -6.44 -15.80 33.64
CA VAL A 39 -5.92 -17.05 34.25
C VAL A 39 -6.36 -17.18 35.72
N ASP A 40 -6.52 -16.07 36.42
CA ASP A 40 -7.04 -15.99 37.80
C ASP A 40 -8.55 -16.25 37.91
N GLY A 41 -9.19 -16.74 36.84
CA GLY A 41 -10.61 -17.05 36.76
C GLY A 41 -11.51 -15.86 36.43
N ARG A 42 -11.00 -14.61 36.47
CA ARG A 42 -11.81 -13.40 36.22
C ARG A 42 -12.05 -13.18 34.72
N ASN A 43 -13.10 -12.39 34.43
CA ASN A 43 -13.52 -12.01 33.08
C ASN A 43 -13.59 -10.49 33.00
N LEU A 44 -12.44 -9.84 32.84
CA LEU A 44 -12.36 -8.39 32.73
C LEU A 44 -12.55 -7.92 31.29
N ASN A 45 -13.26 -6.83 31.11
CA ASN A 45 -13.32 -6.13 29.83
C ASN A 45 -12.07 -5.24 29.61
N PHE A 46 -11.87 -4.73 28.38
CA PHE A 46 -10.69 -3.92 28.07
C PHE A 46 -10.58 -2.65 28.92
N ILE A 47 -11.70 -2.01 29.28
CA ILE A 47 -11.72 -0.81 30.14
C ILE A 47 -11.27 -1.16 31.56
N GLU A 48 -11.73 -2.28 32.12
CA GLU A 48 -11.30 -2.78 33.44
C GLU A 48 -9.82 -3.18 33.44
N LEU A 49 -9.32 -3.80 32.37
CA LEU A 49 -7.90 -4.14 32.21
C LEU A 49 -6.99 -2.91 32.19
N ILE A 50 -7.42 -1.83 31.53
CA ILE A 50 -6.72 -0.54 31.56
C ILE A 50 -6.66 -0.01 32.99
N GLN A 51 -7.80 0.03 33.70
CA GLN A 51 -7.86 0.53 35.08
C GLN A 51 -7.03 -0.30 36.07
N GLU A 52 -6.87 -1.62 35.86
CA GLU A 52 -5.97 -2.43 36.68
C GLU A 52 -4.50 -2.17 36.34
N ASN A 53 -4.17 -2.02 35.04
CA ASN A 53 -2.82 -1.71 34.59
C ASN A 53 -2.34 -0.31 35.06
N GLU A 54 -3.23 0.69 35.03
CA GLU A 54 -2.98 2.03 35.60
C GLU A 54 -2.69 2.01 37.11
N LYS A 55 -3.23 1.02 37.83
CA LYS A 55 -2.95 0.77 39.26
C LYS A 55 -1.70 -0.10 39.48
N GLY A 56 -0.93 -0.39 38.42
CA GLY A 56 0.27 -1.22 38.47
C GLY A 56 0.00 -2.72 38.65
N LYS A 57 -1.25 -3.18 38.46
CA LYS A 57 -1.60 -4.60 38.62
C LYS A 57 -1.36 -5.37 37.32
N GLN A 58 -0.53 -6.39 37.40
CA GLN A 58 -0.21 -7.27 36.28
C GLN A 58 -1.31 -8.32 36.06
N ASN A 59 -1.85 -8.40 34.85
CA ASN A 59 -2.83 -9.41 34.43
C ASN A 59 -2.25 -10.41 33.42
N TYR A 60 -2.88 -11.58 33.33
CA TYR A 60 -2.49 -12.71 32.48
C TYR A 60 -3.72 -13.34 31.84
N CYS A 61 -3.63 -13.70 30.56
CA CYS A 61 -4.70 -14.35 29.79
C CYS A 61 -4.24 -15.68 29.19
N TYR A 62 -5.19 -16.44 28.63
CA TYR A 62 -4.86 -17.63 27.84
C TYR A 62 -4.42 -17.23 26.42
N THR A 63 -3.47 -17.98 25.87
CA THR A 63 -2.91 -17.79 24.52
C THR A 63 -2.62 -19.14 23.86
N ILE A 64 -2.62 -19.24 22.53
CA ILE A 64 -2.13 -20.43 21.81
C ILE A 64 -0.62 -20.30 21.60
N GLN A 65 0.12 -21.30 22.07
CA GLN A 65 1.56 -21.44 21.92
C GLN A 65 1.94 -22.00 20.54
N LYS A 66 3.24 -21.97 20.23
CA LYS A 66 3.77 -22.34 18.90
C LYS A 66 3.65 -23.83 18.56
N ASP A 67 3.45 -24.68 19.56
CA ASP A 67 3.14 -26.10 19.45
C ASP A 67 1.62 -26.39 19.31
N GLY A 68 0.79 -25.35 19.30
CA GLY A 68 -0.67 -25.44 19.26
C GLY A 68 -1.33 -25.68 20.63
N SER A 69 -0.57 -25.72 21.73
CA SER A 69 -1.12 -25.87 23.09
C SER A 69 -1.72 -24.55 23.63
N ILE A 70 -2.62 -24.65 24.60
CA ILE A 70 -3.09 -23.47 25.36
C ILE A 70 -2.07 -23.15 26.43
N GLY A 71 -1.39 -22.01 26.26
CA GLY A 71 -0.48 -21.42 27.22
C GLY A 71 -1.09 -20.25 28.02
N ILE A 72 -0.26 -19.70 28.90
CA ILE A 72 -0.52 -18.45 29.62
C ILE A 72 0.33 -17.33 28.99
N GLY A 73 -0.28 -16.18 28.72
CA GLY A 73 0.36 -14.98 28.21
C GLY A 73 0.21 -13.81 29.19
N LYS A 74 1.27 -13.00 29.32
CA LYS A 74 1.22 -11.73 30.05
C LYS A 74 0.43 -10.70 29.22
N ILE A 75 -0.53 -10.02 29.84
CA ILE A 75 -1.17 -8.85 29.23
C ILE A 75 -0.22 -7.67 29.34
N ASP A 76 0.12 -7.05 28.21
CA ASP A 76 0.97 -5.86 28.15
C ASP A 76 0.26 -4.71 27.41
N ASN A 77 0.56 -3.47 27.82
CA ASN A 77 0.05 -2.24 27.20
C ASN A 77 -1.46 -2.23 26.80
N PRO A 78 -2.40 -2.57 27.71
CA PRO A 78 -3.82 -2.44 27.44
C PRO A 78 -4.20 -0.98 27.24
N ARG A 79 -4.92 -0.66 26.15
CA ARG A 79 -5.22 0.71 25.74
C ARG A 79 -6.43 0.83 24.83
N MET A 80 -7.04 2.01 24.82
CA MET A 80 -7.93 2.43 23.73
C MET A 80 -7.08 2.74 22.50
N THR A 81 -7.45 2.20 21.34
CA THR A 81 -6.67 2.32 20.10
C THR A 81 -7.29 3.31 19.12
N ARG A 82 -8.60 3.21 18.87
CA ARG A 82 -9.35 4.09 17.95
C ARG A 82 -10.67 4.52 18.58
N LYS A 83 -11.02 5.80 18.44
CA LYS A 83 -12.36 6.31 18.79
C LYS A 83 -13.31 6.20 17.60
N ASP A 84 -14.60 6.04 17.88
CA ASP A 84 -15.68 6.09 16.88
C ASP A 84 -15.44 5.22 15.62
N ALA A 85 -14.91 4.01 15.83
CA ALA A 85 -14.60 3.06 14.78
C ALA A 85 -15.88 2.37 14.26
N SER A 86 -15.93 2.10 12.96
CA SER A 86 -16.91 1.18 12.39
C SER A 86 -16.58 -0.24 12.83
N VAL A 87 -17.60 -0.96 13.32
CA VAL A 87 -17.47 -2.30 13.90
C VAL A 87 -18.51 -3.25 13.32
N ILE A 88 -18.20 -4.55 13.41
CA ILE A 88 -19.13 -5.63 13.14
C ILE A 88 -19.28 -6.49 14.40
N LYS A 89 -20.44 -7.12 14.54
CA LYS A 89 -20.74 -8.10 15.57
C LYS A 89 -20.65 -9.50 14.96
N VAL A 90 -19.75 -10.32 15.48
CA VAL A 90 -19.65 -11.76 15.19
C VAL A 90 -20.42 -12.49 16.29
N ILE A 91 -21.42 -13.29 15.92
CA ILE A 91 -22.21 -14.10 16.85
C ILE A 91 -21.81 -15.56 16.67
N LEU A 92 -21.50 -16.23 17.77
CA LEU A 92 -21.06 -17.62 17.80
C LEU A 92 -22.23 -18.60 18.06
N ASP A 93 -21.97 -19.89 17.90
CA ASP A 93 -22.92 -20.99 18.12
C ASP A 93 -23.34 -21.19 19.59
N ASN A 94 -22.57 -20.68 20.54
CA ASN A 94 -22.92 -20.58 21.96
C ASN A 94 -23.74 -19.31 22.30
N ASN A 95 -24.15 -18.52 21.30
CA ASN A 95 -24.80 -17.20 21.43
C ASN A 95 -23.93 -16.09 22.02
N GLU A 96 -22.61 -16.28 22.16
CA GLU A 96 -21.72 -15.19 22.52
C GLU A 96 -21.57 -14.19 21.36
N GLU A 97 -21.53 -12.90 21.71
CA GLU A 97 -21.41 -11.79 20.75
C GLU A 97 -20.06 -11.09 20.92
N ILE A 98 -19.33 -10.93 19.82
CA ILE A 98 -18.00 -10.31 19.80
C ILE A 98 -18.04 -9.12 18.85
N VAL A 99 -17.86 -7.90 19.38
CA VAL A 99 -17.88 -6.67 18.59
C VAL A 99 -16.46 -6.19 18.33
N CYS A 100 -16.09 -6.11 17.06
CA CYS A 100 -14.71 -5.84 16.63
C CYS A 100 -14.68 -5.06 15.30
N THR A 101 -13.53 -4.51 14.95
CA THR A 101 -13.36 -3.85 13.65
C THR A 101 -13.37 -4.88 12.51
N PRO A 102 -13.83 -4.53 11.28
CA PRO A 102 -14.00 -5.50 10.17
C PRO A 102 -12.71 -6.27 9.78
N ASP A 103 -11.56 -5.66 10.02
CA ASP A 103 -10.20 -6.15 9.82
C ASP A 103 -9.72 -7.12 10.92
N HIS A 104 -10.50 -7.38 11.98
CA HIS A 104 -10.05 -8.18 13.13
C HIS A 104 -9.89 -9.66 12.81
N LYS A 105 -8.73 -10.25 13.15
CA LYS A 105 -8.41 -11.62 12.78
C LYS A 105 -8.75 -12.61 13.88
N PHE A 106 -9.68 -13.52 13.56
CA PHE A 106 -10.04 -14.67 14.38
C PHE A 106 -9.17 -15.87 14.00
N MET A 107 -8.74 -16.66 14.99
CA MET A 107 -8.06 -17.92 14.76
C MET A 107 -9.08 -19.00 14.41
N LEU A 108 -8.88 -19.66 13.28
CA LEU A 108 -9.61 -20.87 12.89
C LEU A 108 -9.02 -22.09 13.62
N ARG A 109 -9.80 -23.17 13.79
CA ARG A 109 -9.36 -24.40 14.48
C ARG A 109 -8.15 -25.07 13.83
N ASN A 110 -7.85 -24.77 12.57
CA ASN A 110 -6.65 -25.25 11.88
C ASN A 110 -5.40 -24.35 12.10
N GLY A 111 -5.46 -23.37 13.00
CA GLY A 111 -4.37 -22.44 13.33
C GLY A 111 -4.21 -21.26 12.37
N ASN A 112 -4.93 -21.23 11.24
CA ASN A 112 -4.91 -20.09 10.33
C ASN A 112 -5.79 -18.94 10.85
N TYR A 113 -5.59 -17.73 10.32
CA TYR A 113 -6.38 -16.56 10.69
C TYR A 113 -7.27 -16.07 9.54
N LYS A 114 -8.43 -15.52 9.89
CA LYS A 114 -9.38 -14.90 8.95
C LYS A 114 -9.91 -13.59 9.52
N GLU A 115 -10.03 -12.55 8.68
CA GLU A 115 -10.59 -11.27 9.10
C GLU A 115 -12.10 -11.38 9.36
N ALA A 116 -12.61 -10.58 10.30
CA ALA A 116 -13.97 -10.67 10.82
C ALA A 116 -15.02 -10.47 9.72
N LYS A 117 -14.74 -9.56 8.77
CA LYS A 117 -15.57 -9.30 7.58
C LYS A 117 -15.61 -10.46 6.59
N ASP A 118 -14.58 -11.32 6.61
CA ASP A 118 -14.39 -12.43 5.67
C ASP A 118 -14.82 -13.78 6.28
N LEU A 119 -15.14 -13.83 7.58
CA LEU A 119 -15.78 -14.97 8.21
C LEU A 119 -17.09 -15.35 7.49
N ILE A 120 -17.43 -16.64 7.49
CA ILE A 120 -18.69 -17.16 6.96
C ILE A 120 -19.39 -18.04 7.99
N ILE A 121 -20.69 -18.22 7.83
CA ILE A 121 -21.49 -19.11 8.69
C ILE A 121 -20.90 -20.53 8.65
N ASN A 122 -20.74 -21.15 9.82
CA ASN A 122 -20.02 -22.40 10.08
C ASN A 122 -18.48 -22.35 10.04
N ASP A 123 -17.83 -21.19 9.88
CA ASP A 123 -16.38 -21.12 10.08
C ASP A 123 -16.01 -21.59 11.49
N SER A 124 -15.05 -22.52 11.55
CA SER A 124 -14.62 -23.23 12.76
C SER A 124 -13.50 -22.44 13.45
N LEU A 125 -13.80 -21.87 14.62
CA LEU A 125 -12.87 -21.05 15.39
C LEU A 125 -12.13 -21.87 16.45
N MET A 126 -10.88 -21.49 16.74
CA MET A 126 -10.06 -22.13 17.77
C MET A 126 -10.67 -21.86 19.16
N PRO A 127 -11.06 -22.89 19.94
CA PRO A 127 -11.85 -22.69 21.14
C PRO A 127 -11.01 -22.63 22.43
N LEU A 128 -11.51 -21.93 23.45
CA LEU A 128 -11.05 -21.98 24.83
C LEU A 128 -12.17 -22.55 25.72
N TYR A 129 -11.98 -23.77 26.26
CA TYR A 129 -12.84 -24.34 27.29
C TYR A 129 -12.10 -24.48 28.62
N ARG A 130 -12.40 -23.58 29.57
CA ARG A 130 -11.72 -23.55 30.89
C ARG A 130 -12.00 -24.78 31.75
N GLU A 131 -13.18 -25.38 31.60
CA GLU A 131 -13.59 -26.57 32.37
C GLU A 131 -12.76 -27.83 32.06
N LEU A 132 -12.08 -27.84 30.89
CA LEU A 132 -11.17 -28.91 30.48
C LEU A 132 -9.71 -28.66 30.92
N LEU A 133 -9.42 -27.50 31.52
CA LEU A 133 -8.10 -27.19 32.08
C LEU A 133 -8.03 -27.73 33.53
N PRO A 134 -7.02 -28.53 33.90
CA PRO A 134 -6.94 -29.16 35.23
C PRO A 134 -7.06 -28.20 36.41
N LYS A 135 -7.88 -28.56 37.40
CA LYS A 135 -8.25 -27.71 38.55
C LYS A 135 -7.10 -27.28 39.49
N PHE A 136 -5.86 -27.69 39.22
CA PHE A 136 -4.67 -27.33 40.00
C PHE A 136 -4.17 -25.88 39.83
N PHE A 137 -4.80 -25.06 38.97
CA PHE A 137 -4.36 -23.70 38.68
C PHE A 137 -4.72 -22.62 39.72
N PHE A 138 -5.62 -22.91 40.68
CA PHE A 138 -6.33 -21.86 41.44
C PHE A 138 -5.78 -21.52 42.84
N GLU A 139 -4.63 -22.05 43.27
CA GLU A 139 -4.03 -21.73 44.57
C GLU A 139 -2.90 -20.68 44.48
N ASP A 140 -3.29 -19.40 44.65
CA ASP A 140 -2.56 -18.20 45.14
C ASP A 140 -1.09 -17.87 44.78
N LYS A 141 -0.35 -18.71 44.06
CA LYS A 141 1.01 -18.38 43.55
C LYS A 141 1.22 -18.94 42.15
N ILE A 142 0.97 -18.10 41.14
CA ILE A 142 1.17 -18.43 39.72
C ILE A 142 2.65 -18.72 39.47
N ASN A 143 3.02 -20.01 39.43
CA ASN A 143 4.31 -20.45 38.93
C ASN A 143 4.20 -20.76 37.42
N VAL A 144 4.67 -19.83 36.60
CA VAL A 144 4.46 -19.76 35.14
C VAL A 144 5.04 -20.97 34.38
N GLN A 145 5.86 -21.81 35.03
CA GLN A 145 6.59 -22.90 34.38
C GLN A 145 5.79 -24.20 34.16
N ASN A 146 4.58 -24.34 34.73
CA ASN A 146 3.75 -25.54 34.58
C ASN A 146 2.49 -25.24 33.74
N VAL A 147 2.54 -25.48 32.42
CA VAL A 147 1.38 -25.27 31.51
C VAL A 147 1.18 -26.48 30.59
N ILE A 148 -0.06 -26.71 30.13
CA ILE A 148 -0.61 -28.04 29.87
C ILE A 148 -1.04 -28.23 28.40
N SER A 149 -0.73 -29.39 27.83
CA SER A 149 -1.23 -29.83 26.51
C SER A 149 -2.63 -30.48 26.62
N ALA A 150 -3.69 -29.76 26.24
CA ALA A 150 -5.06 -30.28 26.25
C ALA A 150 -5.56 -30.60 24.81
N PRO A 151 -6.01 -31.85 24.52
CA PRO A 151 -6.59 -32.19 23.22
C PRO A 151 -8.06 -31.74 23.14
N LEU A 152 -8.34 -30.71 22.35
CA LEU A 152 -9.67 -30.09 22.25
C LEU A 152 -10.58 -30.81 21.23
N ALA A 153 -11.44 -31.70 21.73
CA ALA A 153 -12.45 -32.41 20.93
C ALA A 153 -13.62 -31.50 20.48
N ILE A 154 -13.82 -30.35 21.14
CA ILE A 154 -14.94 -29.42 20.94
C ILE A 154 -14.49 -28.24 20.05
N ASN A 155 -15.42 -27.47 19.48
CA ASN A 155 -15.17 -26.40 18.51
C ASN A 155 -16.31 -25.37 18.51
N HIS A 156 -15.98 -24.07 18.45
CA HIS A 156 -16.95 -23.00 18.20
C HIS A 156 -17.12 -22.72 16.71
N LYS A 157 -18.32 -22.33 16.31
CA LYS A 157 -18.65 -21.91 14.94
C LYS A 157 -19.23 -20.51 14.89
N VAL A 158 -18.93 -19.79 13.82
CA VAL A 158 -19.62 -18.54 13.48
C VAL A 158 -21.07 -18.85 13.09
N ASN A 159 -22.01 -18.27 13.81
CA ASN A 159 -23.45 -18.40 13.57
C ASN A 159 -23.97 -17.26 12.67
N SER A 160 -23.60 -16.01 12.97
CA SER A 160 -23.90 -14.87 12.10
C SER A 160 -22.88 -13.74 12.23
N ILE A 161 -22.87 -12.83 11.25
CA ILE A 161 -22.05 -11.62 11.25
C ILE A 161 -22.95 -10.45 10.88
N GLN A 162 -22.96 -9.41 11.70
CA GLN A 162 -23.84 -8.26 11.55
C GLN A 162 -23.00 -6.98 11.48
N SER A 163 -23.21 -6.16 10.45
CA SER A 163 -22.63 -4.81 10.42
C SER A 163 -23.41 -3.91 11.38
N LEU A 164 -22.72 -3.23 12.29
CA LEU A 164 -23.35 -2.27 13.19
C LEU A 164 -23.29 -0.87 12.56
N ASN A 165 -24.42 -0.15 12.62
CA ASN A 165 -24.51 1.23 12.11
C ASN A 165 -23.95 2.27 13.11
N GLU A 166 -23.77 1.86 14.37
CA GLU A 166 -23.15 2.66 15.41
C GLU A 166 -21.62 2.61 15.33
N LYS A 167 -21.00 3.68 15.83
CA LYS A 167 -19.55 3.83 15.93
C LYS A 167 -19.15 3.63 17.38
N ILE A 168 -18.14 2.79 17.62
CA ILE A 168 -17.76 2.39 18.98
C ILE A 168 -16.27 2.67 19.20
N ASN A 169 -15.90 3.09 20.41
CA ASN A 169 -14.51 3.18 20.82
C ASN A 169 -13.95 1.76 20.95
N VAL A 170 -12.81 1.51 20.31
CA VAL A 170 -12.17 0.20 20.28
C VAL A 170 -10.81 0.20 20.97
N TYR A 171 -10.46 -0.97 21.48
CA TYR A 171 -9.41 -1.22 22.45
C TYR A 171 -8.62 -2.49 22.07
N ASP A 172 -7.37 -2.57 22.54
CA ASP A 172 -6.49 -3.73 22.34
C ASP A 172 -5.46 -3.83 23.48
N PHE A 173 -4.81 -4.98 23.61
CA PHE A 173 -3.60 -5.18 24.41
C PHE A 173 -2.67 -6.16 23.72
N GLU A 174 -1.39 -6.18 24.09
CA GLU A 174 -0.40 -7.09 23.52
C GLU A 174 -0.22 -8.33 24.41
N VAL A 175 -0.08 -9.50 23.78
CA VAL A 175 0.48 -10.70 24.42
C VAL A 175 1.84 -10.98 23.81
N PRO A 176 2.96 -10.62 24.47
CA PRO A 176 4.29 -10.80 23.93
C PRO A 176 4.59 -12.26 23.57
N GLY A 177 5.19 -12.47 22.40
CA GLY A 177 5.73 -13.77 21.95
C GLY A 177 4.75 -14.69 21.21
N THR A 178 3.44 -14.57 21.48
CA THR A 178 2.38 -15.36 20.83
C THR A 178 1.39 -14.52 20.01
N HIS A 179 1.24 -13.23 20.29
CA HIS A 179 0.42 -12.26 19.54
C HIS A 179 -1.02 -12.72 19.27
N ASN A 180 -1.55 -13.51 20.21
CA ASN A 180 -2.94 -13.96 20.23
C ASN A 180 -3.43 -14.14 21.67
N PHE A 181 -4.72 -13.99 21.90
CA PHE A 181 -5.33 -14.17 23.21
C PHE A 181 -6.74 -14.75 23.10
N ALA A 182 -7.23 -15.32 24.20
CA ALA A 182 -8.60 -15.82 24.30
C ALA A 182 -9.57 -14.77 24.84
N LEU A 183 -10.70 -14.64 24.16
CA LEU A 183 -11.87 -13.93 24.66
C LEU A 183 -12.66 -14.82 25.63
N THR A 184 -13.43 -14.20 26.53
CA THR A 184 -14.37 -14.91 27.43
C THR A 184 -15.40 -15.71 26.65
N SER A 185 -15.77 -15.23 25.46
CA SER A 185 -16.64 -15.89 24.49
C SER A 185 -16.10 -17.22 23.93
N GLY A 186 -14.90 -17.64 24.36
CA GLY A 186 -14.38 -18.98 24.11
C GLY A 186 -13.58 -19.11 22.82
N VAL A 187 -13.04 -18.04 22.24
CA VAL A 187 -12.27 -18.08 20.98
C VAL A 187 -10.97 -17.29 21.03
N PHE A 188 -9.98 -17.71 20.22
CA PHE A 188 -8.69 -17.03 20.08
C PHE A 188 -8.64 -16.03 18.91
N VAL A 189 -7.96 -14.91 19.11
CA VAL A 189 -7.93 -13.72 18.22
C VAL A 189 -6.51 -13.11 18.17
N HIS A 190 -6.18 -12.27 17.18
CA HIS A 190 -4.77 -11.92 16.81
C HIS A 190 -4.40 -10.42 16.82
N ASN A 191 -3.09 -10.14 16.94
CA ASN A 191 -2.47 -8.82 16.79
C ASN A 191 -1.61 -8.73 15.46
N CYS A 192 -1.96 -7.86 14.49
CA CYS A 192 -1.21 -7.52 13.22
C CYS A 192 0.21 -6.89 13.38
N SER A 193 0.81 -6.16 12.41
CA SER A 193 0.33 -5.46 11.17
C SER A 193 1.56 -5.03 10.29
N GLU A 194 1.43 -4.07 9.35
CA GLU A 194 2.36 -3.81 8.23
C GLU A 194 2.89 -2.37 8.00
N TYR A 195 2.55 -1.37 8.83
CA TYR A 195 3.10 0.00 8.74
C TYR A 195 4.06 0.30 9.90
N MET A 196 5.27 0.80 9.60
CA MET A 196 6.38 0.94 10.56
C MET A 196 6.81 2.40 10.77
N PHE A 197 5.84 3.26 11.08
CA PHE A 197 6.03 4.55 11.73
C PHE A 197 4.90 4.73 12.77
N LEU A 198 4.73 5.92 13.34
CA LEU A 198 3.69 6.17 14.34
C LEU A 198 2.28 5.93 13.77
N ASP A 199 1.44 5.23 14.54
CA ASP A 199 0.00 5.03 14.27
C ASP A 199 -0.70 6.34 13.89
N ASP A 200 -1.68 6.26 12.99
CA ASP A 200 -2.42 7.42 12.49
C ASP A 200 -1.50 8.54 11.97
N SER A 201 -0.56 8.21 11.07
CA SER A 201 0.22 9.19 10.30
C SER A 201 0.15 8.92 8.80
N ALA A 202 0.32 9.95 7.97
CA ALA A 202 0.39 9.82 6.51
C ALA A 202 1.84 9.83 6.04
N CYS A 203 2.15 9.22 4.89
CA CYS A 203 3.49 9.28 4.30
C CYS A 203 3.46 10.01 2.96
N ASN A 204 4.22 11.09 2.84
CA ASN A 204 4.45 11.76 1.55
C ASN A 204 5.53 11.00 0.78
N LEU A 205 5.17 10.41 -0.37
CA LEU A 205 6.04 9.50 -1.12
C LEU A 205 6.54 10.11 -2.44
N ALA A 206 7.80 9.82 -2.77
CA ALA A 206 8.37 10.10 -4.10
C ALA A 206 9.42 9.04 -4.47
N SER A 207 9.74 8.92 -5.76
CA SER A 207 10.78 8.00 -6.23
C SER A 207 11.60 8.60 -7.35
N ILE A 208 12.93 8.55 -7.21
CA ILE A 208 13.90 9.04 -8.19
C ILE A 208 14.29 7.91 -9.17
N ASN A 209 14.24 8.15 -10.49
CA ASN A 209 14.74 7.20 -11.48
C ASN A 209 16.28 7.24 -11.54
N LEU A 210 16.96 6.21 -11.02
CA LEU A 210 18.42 6.17 -10.93
C LEU A 210 19.14 6.23 -12.28
N MET A 211 18.53 5.74 -13.36
CA MET A 211 19.14 5.76 -14.71
C MET A 211 19.30 7.18 -15.28
N LYS A 212 18.68 8.19 -14.67
CA LYS A 212 18.88 9.60 -15.06
C LYS A 212 20.20 10.20 -14.54
N PHE A 213 20.92 9.47 -13.69
CA PHE A 213 22.23 9.85 -13.15
C PHE A 213 23.37 8.99 -13.71
N LEU A 214 23.09 8.13 -14.71
CA LEU A 214 24.14 7.45 -15.45
C LEU A 214 24.68 8.38 -16.53
N ASN A 215 25.91 8.85 -16.37
CA ASN A 215 26.60 9.69 -17.34
C ASN A 215 27.05 8.87 -18.57
N THR A 216 27.36 9.56 -19.67
CA THR A 216 27.89 8.95 -20.89
C THR A 216 29.28 8.33 -20.73
N ASP A 217 30.04 8.74 -19.71
CA ASP A 217 31.30 8.09 -19.31
C ASP A 217 31.10 6.84 -18.42
N GLY A 218 29.85 6.46 -18.16
CA GLY A 218 29.48 5.31 -17.35
C GLY A 218 29.60 5.53 -15.84
N LYS A 219 29.80 6.77 -15.35
CA LYS A 219 29.78 7.08 -13.91
C LYS A 219 28.40 7.51 -13.43
N PHE A 220 28.24 7.53 -12.11
CA PHE A 220 27.04 8.00 -11.43
C PHE A 220 27.19 9.49 -11.06
N ASP A 221 26.28 10.34 -11.52
CA ASP A 221 26.24 11.77 -11.19
C ASP A 221 25.78 12.00 -9.74
N THR A 222 26.72 11.97 -8.80
CA THR A 222 26.46 12.22 -7.38
C THR A 222 26.05 13.66 -7.10
N GLU A 223 26.57 14.65 -7.84
CA GLU A 223 26.19 16.05 -7.66
C GLU A 223 24.73 16.29 -8.06
N GLY A 224 24.35 15.85 -9.26
CA GLY A 224 22.97 15.92 -9.74
C GLY A 224 22.03 15.13 -8.86
N PHE A 225 22.42 13.92 -8.43
CA PHE A 225 21.63 13.11 -7.50
C PHE A 225 21.41 13.83 -6.17
N LYS A 226 22.47 14.38 -5.56
CA LYS A 226 22.38 15.16 -4.31
C LYS A 226 21.45 16.37 -4.46
N ARG A 227 21.56 17.11 -5.58
CA ARG A 227 20.69 18.28 -5.89
C ARG A 227 19.23 17.88 -6.09
N VAL A 228 18.96 16.71 -6.68
CA VAL A 228 17.60 16.19 -6.86
C VAL A 228 17.01 15.74 -5.52
N VAL A 229 17.78 15.06 -4.66
CA VAL A 229 17.35 14.71 -3.29
C VAL A 229 16.99 15.97 -2.48
N ASP A 230 17.84 17.01 -2.49
CA ASP A 230 17.55 18.29 -1.79
C ASP A 230 16.22 18.90 -2.26
N ARG A 231 15.94 18.88 -3.58
CA ARG A 231 14.69 19.38 -4.16
C ARG A 231 13.48 18.54 -3.77
N PHE A 232 13.58 17.21 -3.86
CA PHE A 232 12.47 16.33 -3.49
C PHE A 232 12.11 16.45 -2.01
N ILE A 233 13.07 16.45 -1.09
CA ILE A 233 12.79 16.64 0.34
C ILE A 233 12.14 18.00 0.61
N THR A 234 12.61 19.07 -0.05
CA THR A 234 11.98 20.39 0.07
C THR A 234 10.55 20.39 -0.44
N SER A 235 10.29 19.84 -1.64
CA SER A 235 8.94 19.74 -2.19
C SER A 235 8.01 18.87 -1.36
N MET A 236 8.50 17.74 -0.82
CA MET A 236 7.72 16.82 -0.02
C MET A 236 7.40 17.38 1.38
N ASP A 237 8.30 18.18 1.97
CA ASP A 237 7.99 18.90 3.22
C ASP A 237 6.90 19.97 3.00
N LEU A 238 6.94 20.69 1.88
CA LEU A 238 5.88 21.64 1.51
C LEU A 238 4.52 20.95 1.28
N LEU A 239 4.52 19.71 0.77
CA LEU A 239 3.30 18.93 0.59
C LEU A 239 2.64 18.52 1.91
N VAL A 240 3.37 18.45 3.04
CA VAL A 240 2.77 18.19 4.37
C VAL A 240 1.71 19.25 4.68
N ASP A 241 2.04 20.53 4.50
CA ASP A 241 1.13 21.63 4.86
C ASP A 241 0.09 21.93 3.75
N GLY A 242 0.34 21.48 2.51
CA GLY A 242 -0.59 21.57 1.39
C GLY A 242 -1.56 20.38 1.25
N SER A 243 -1.45 19.35 2.09
CA SER A 243 -2.26 18.13 1.99
C SER A 243 -3.56 18.19 2.78
N SER A 244 -4.59 17.53 2.25
CA SER A 244 -5.84 17.26 2.98
C SER A 244 -5.80 15.85 3.58
N TYR A 245 -6.04 15.75 4.89
CA TYR A 245 -5.97 14.49 5.63
C TYR A 245 -7.36 13.91 5.94
N PRO A 246 -7.54 12.57 5.93
CA PRO A 246 -8.84 11.94 6.09
C PRO A 246 -9.36 11.93 7.54
N THR A 247 -8.48 12.10 8.53
CA THR A 247 -8.85 12.25 9.95
C THR A 247 -8.00 13.33 10.60
N GLU A 248 -8.52 13.95 11.66
CA GLU A 248 -7.83 14.98 12.45
C GLU A 248 -6.54 14.43 13.10
N LYS A 249 -6.56 13.18 13.60
CA LYS A 249 -5.37 12.54 14.19
C LYS A 249 -4.26 12.34 13.15
N ILE A 250 -4.62 11.93 11.92
CA ILE A 250 -3.66 11.82 10.81
C ILE A 250 -3.12 13.19 10.41
N ALA A 251 -3.94 14.24 10.40
CA ALA A 251 -3.47 15.61 10.17
C ALA A 251 -2.45 16.02 11.24
N GLN A 252 -2.83 15.91 12.51
CA GLN A 252 -2.02 16.31 13.66
C GLN A 252 -0.65 15.62 13.65
N ASN A 253 -0.61 14.29 13.58
CA ASN A 253 0.64 13.54 13.51
C ASN A 253 1.47 13.87 12.26
N SER A 254 0.83 14.15 11.12
CA SER A 254 1.55 14.52 9.90
C SER A 254 2.22 15.89 10.03
N HIS A 255 1.61 16.88 10.68
CA HIS A 255 2.28 18.16 10.96
C HIS A 255 3.29 18.07 12.12
N ASP A 256 2.99 17.27 13.16
CA ASP A 256 3.82 17.13 14.37
C ASP A 256 5.15 16.43 14.13
N PHE A 257 5.18 15.46 13.21
CA PHE A 257 6.35 14.62 12.91
C PHE A 257 6.89 14.82 11.49
N ARG A 258 6.09 15.39 10.58
CA ARG A 258 6.43 15.66 9.16
C ARG A 258 7.09 14.46 8.44
N PRO A 259 6.52 13.25 8.53
CA PRO A 259 7.09 12.04 7.93
C PRO A 259 7.06 12.09 6.38
N LEU A 260 8.22 11.80 5.79
CA LEU A 260 8.41 11.64 4.36
C LEU A 260 8.86 10.21 4.03
N GLY A 261 8.77 9.85 2.75
CA GLY A 261 9.30 8.60 2.21
C GLY A 261 9.83 8.80 0.80
N LEU A 262 11.02 9.40 0.71
CA LEU A 262 11.79 9.44 -0.54
C LEU A 262 12.44 8.08 -0.80
N GLY A 263 12.26 7.57 -2.00
CA GLY A 263 12.90 6.36 -2.50
C GLY A 263 13.47 6.53 -3.91
N TYR A 264 13.78 5.40 -4.53
CA TYR A 264 14.22 5.35 -5.92
C TYR A 264 13.53 4.22 -6.70
N ALA A 265 13.64 4.29 -8.02
CA ALA A 265 13.35 3.21 -8.96
C ALA A 265 14.61 2.90 -9.78
N ASN A 266 14.55 1.81 -10.52
CA ASN A 266 15.53 1.46 -11.56
C ASN A 266 16.90 0.96 -11.05
N LEU A 267 17.00 0.43 -9.83
CA LEU A 267 18.28 -0.09 -9.30
C LEU A 267 18.82 -1.29 -10.10
N GLY A 268 17.98 -2.28 -10.42
CA GLY A 268 18.41 -3.44 -11.21
C GLY A 268 18.92 -3.07 -12.60
N ALA A 269 18.27 -2.09 -13.25
CA ALA A 269 18.73 -1.50 -14.50
C ALA A 269 20.09 -0.82 -14.37
N LEU A 270 20.30 -0.05 -13.29
CA LEU A 270 21.57 0.63 -13.03
C LEU A 270 22.71 -0.37 -12.82
N LEU A 271 22.53 -1.38 -11.96
CA LEU A 271 23.55 -2.42 -11.74
C LEU A 271 23.89 -3.17 -13.03
N MET A 272 22.87 -3.55 -13.81
CA MET A 272 23.06 -4.17 -15.12
C MET A 272 23.88 -3.26 -16.05
N SER A 273 23.55 -1.96 -16.12
CA SER A 273 24.30 -0.99 -16.94
C SER A 273 25.75 -0.78 -16.48
N PHE A 274 26.06 -1.00 -15.20
CA PHE A 274 27.42 -1.03 -14.68
C PHE A 274 28.17 -2.34 -14.96
N GLY A 275 27.52 -3.35 -15.57
CA GLY A 275 28.09 -4.67 -15.78
C GLY A 275 28.16 -5.50 -14.49
N LEU A 276 27.30 -5.21 -13.51
CA LEU A 276 27.29 -5.88 -12.21
C LEU A 276 26.07 -6.82 -12.09
N PRO A 277 26.25 -8.10 -11.72
CA PRO A 277 25.14 -8.96 -11.35
C PRO A 277 24.37 -8.38 -10.17
N TYR A 278 23.05 -8.39 -10.25
CA TYR A 278 22.21 -7.94 -9.15
C TYR A 278 22.49 -8.76 -7.87
N ASP A 279 22.62 -10.09 -7.99
CA ASP A 279 23.00 -10.96 -6.88
C ASP A 279 24.51 -11.20 -6.85
N SER A 280 25.26 -10.14 -6.53
CA SER A 280 26.71 -10.19 -6.31
C SER A 280 27.11 -9.34 -5.10
N ASP A 281 28.29 -9.57 -4.54
CA ASP A 281 28.81 -8.74 -3.45
C ASP A 281 29.11 -7.31 -3.96
N GLU A 282 29.62 -7.22 -5.19
CA GLU A 282 29.93 -6.01 -5.94
C GLU A 282 28.68 -5.13 -6.13
N GLY A 283 27.60 -5.71 -6.66
CA GLY A 283 26.33 -5.02 -6.89
C GLY A 283 25.63 -4.64 -5.59
N ARG A 284 25.76 -5.48 -4.55
CA ARG A 284 25.25 -5.18 -3.19
C ARG A 284 26.00 -4.01 -2.54
N ALA A 285 27.32 -3.95 -2.64
CA ALA A 285 28.12 -2.86 -2.09
C ALA A 285 27.83 -1.51 -2.79
N VAL A 286 27.68 -1.50 -4.12
CA VAL A 286 27.25 -0.31 -4.88
C VAL A 286 25.84 0.14 -4.49
N SER A 287 24.91 -0.79 -4.32
CA SER A 287 23.52 -0.48 -3.90
C SER A 287 23.44 0.09 -2.49
N ALA A 288 24.24 -0.43 -1.56
CA ALA A 288 24.41 0.11 -0.22
C ALA A 288 24.91 1.57 -0.28
N ALA A 289 25.96 1.85 -1.06
CA ALA A 289 26.53 3.19 -1.20
C ALA A 289 25.55 4.22 -1.78
N ILE A 290 24.79 3.85 -2.83
CA ILE A 290 23.76 4.73 -3.42
C ILE A 290 22.60 4.99 -2.45
N THR A 291 22.17 3.97 -1.70
CA THR A 291 21.10 4.10 -0.70
C THR A 291 21.56 4.96 0.49
N ALA A 292 22.79 4.75 0.97
CA ALA A 292 23.43 5.56 1.99
C ALA A 292 23.52 7.03 1.58
N LEU A 293 23.98 7.29 0.36
CA LEU A 293 24.06 8.63 -0.23
C LEU A 293 22.68 9.32 -0.26
N MET A 294 21.64 8.63 -0.74
CA MET A 294 20.28 9.18 -0.80
C MET A 294 19.78 9.60 0.59
N CYS A 295 19.90 8.72 1.58
CA CYS A 295 19.31 8.96 2.90
C CYS A 295 20.12 9.97 3.73
N GLY A 296 21.45 9.92 3.67
CA GLY A 296 22.31 10.92 4.31
C GLY A 296 22.05 12.31 3.72
N GLN A 297 21.95 12.42 2.39
CA GLN A 297 21.60 13.68 1.74
C GLN A 297 20.17 14.14 2.10
N ALA A 298 19.22 13.22 2.22
CA ALA A 298 17.84 13.57 2.60
C ALA A 298 17.76 14.16 4.01
N TYR A 299 18.49 13.60 4.98
CA TYR A 299 18.57 14.18 6.33
C TYR A 299 19.40 15.47 6.38
N LYS A 300 20.46 15.60 5.56
CA LYS A 300 21.18 16.88 5.36
C LYS A 300 20.24 17.97 4.82
N ALA A 301 19.39 17.66 3.85
CA ALA A 301 18.36 18.57 3.34
C ALA A 301 17.35 18.93 4.45
N SER A 302 16.86 17.96 5.19
CA SER A 302 15.93 18.17 6.31
C SER A 302 16.51 19.08 7.41
N ALA A 303 17.82 18.96 7.72
CA ALA A 303 18.51 19.84 8.66
C ALA A 303 18.71 21.27 8.12
N LYS A 304 18.99 21.43 6.82
CA LYS A 304 18.99 22.74 6.14
C LYS A 304 17.61 23.40 6.15
N ILE A 305 16.53 22.64 6.02
CA ILE A 305 15.18 23.21 6.14
C ILE A 305 14.94 23.65 7.58
N ALA A 306 15.31 22.82 8.57
CA ALA A 306 15.21 23.17 9.99
C ALA A 306 15.99 24.44 10.37
N SER A 307 17.16 24.70 9.77
CA SER A 307 17.91 25.94 10.02
C SER A 307 17.22 27.21 9.53
N ASN A 308 16.19 27.10 8.67
CA ASN A 308 15.45 28.23 8.11
C ASN A 308 14.04 28.38 8.73
N VAL A 309 13.32 27.28 8.97
CA VAL A 309 11.91 27.30 9.43
C VAL A 309 11.67 26.54 10.75
N GLY A 310 12.74 26.13 11.43
CA GLY A 310 12.68 25.31 12.64
C GLY A 310 12.45 23.81 12.35
N PRO A 311 12.83 22.92 13.29
CA PRO A 311 12.62 21.48 13.18
C PRO A 311 11.12 21.10 13.23
N PHE A 312 10.78 19.81 13.15
CA PHE A 312 9.38 19.38 13.39
C PHE A 312 8.94 19.70 14.82
N PRO A 313 7.64 19.96 15.07
CA PRO A 313 7.13 20.37 16.38
C PRO A 313 7.58 19.48 17.55
N ARG A 314 7.57 18.16 17.37
CA ARG A 314 7.95 17.17 18.40
C ARG A 314 9.47 16.90 18.47
N TYR A 315 10.32 17.69 17.81
CA TYR A 315 11.77 17.42 17.75
C TYR A 315 12.47 17.57 19.09
N ALA A 316 12.09 18.54 19.92
CA ALA A 316 12.75 18.78 21.22
C ALA A 316 12.73 17.54 22.12
N GLU A 317 11.60 16.84 22.18
CA GLU A 317 11.42 15.58 22.91
C GLU A 317 12.23 14.42 22.30
N ASN A 318 12.39 14.42 20.98
CA ASN A 318 13.00 13.32 20.22
C ASN A 318 14.48 13.54 19.88
N ARG A 319 15.06 14.67 20.27
CA ARG A 319 16.38 15.15 19.84
C ARG A 319 17.48 14.11 20.00
N GLU A 320 17.66 13.58 21.20
CA GLU A 320 18.75 12.64 21.50
C GLU A 320 18.55 11.30 20.77
N SER A 321 17.32 10.80 20.73
CA SER A 321 16.98 9.58 19.96
C SER A 321 17.25 9.74 18.48
N MET A 322 16.90 10.89 17.91
CA MET A 322 17.10 11.17 16.50
C MET A 322 18.58 11.36 16.16
N LEU A 323 19.33 12.10 16.98
CA LEU A 323 20.77 12.27 16.78
C LEU A 323 21.52 10.94 16.86
N ASP A 324 21.14 10.05 17.79
CA ASP A 324 21.74 8.72 17.90
C ASP A 324 21.42 7.84 16.69
N VAL A 325 20.18 7.85 16.18
CA VAL A 325 19.81 7.12 14.96
C VAL A 325 20.56 7.64 13.73
N ILE A 326 20.69 8.96 13.57
CA ILE A 326 21.48 9.57 12.47
C ILE A 326 22.97 9.21 12.60
N ARG A 327 23.51 9.21 13.82
CA ARG A 327 24.88 8.78 14.12
C ARG A 327 25.08 7.30 13.78
N MET A 328 24.13 6.42 14.11
CA MET A 328 24.17 5.00 13.78
C MET A 328 24.16 4.77 12.26
N HIS A 329 23.27 5.45 11.52
CA HIS A 329 23.24 5.36 10.06
C HIS A 329 24.57 5.82 9.43
N ARG A 330 25.14 6.95 9.89
CA ARG A 330 26.47 7.42 9.47
C ARG A 330 27.55 6.39 9.76
N ASP A 331 27.61 5.90 11.01
CA ASP A 331 28.68 5.01 11.44
C ASP A 331 28.65 3.68 10.68
N HIS A 332 27.47 3.19 10.30
CA HIS A 332 27.30 1.97 9.50
C HIS A 332 27.79 2.11 8.05
N VAL A 333 27.95 3.32 7.49
CA VAL A 333 28.58 3.53 6.17
C VAL A 333 30.00 2.93 6.10
N LYS A 334 30.68 2.81 7.26
CA LYS A 334 32.00 2.16 7.37
C LYS A 334 31.96 0.66 7.10
N ASP A 335 30.79 0.04 7.21
CA ASP A 335 30.58 -1.40 7.04
C ASP A 335 30.34 -1.77 5.55
N ILE A 336 30.31 -0.79 4.64
CA ILE A 336 30.28 -1.01 3.19
C ILE A 336 31.67 -1.49 2.74
N ASP A 337 31.76 -2.72 2.22
CA ASP A 337 33.02 -3.27 1.72
C ASP A 337 33.45 -2.61 0.40
N VAL A 338 34.24 -1.54 0.53
CA VAL A 338 34.84 -0.78 -0.58
C VAL A 338 35.72 -1.67 -1.48
N ASN A 339 36.27 -2.78 -0.97
CA ASN A 339 37.14 -3.66 -1.76
C ASN A 339 36.36 -4.46 -2.80
N LYS A 340 35.09 -4.78 -2.50
CA LYS A 340 34.14 -5.41 -3.42
C LYS A 340 33.61 -4.45 -4.49
N MET A 341 33.77 -3.13 -4.31
CA MET A 341 33.31 -2.18 -5.31
C MET A 341 34.31 -2.02 -6.46
N PRO A 342 33.83 -1.90 -7.72
CA PRO A 342 34.64 -1.45 -8.86
C PRO A 342 35.36 -0.14 -8.52
N TYR A 343 36.63 -0.03 -8.91
CA TYR A 343 37.49 1.10 -8.52
C TYR A 343 36.88 2.46 -8.87
N ASP A 344 36.26 2.54 -10.06
CA ASP A 344 35.60 3.74 -10.58
C ASP A 344 34.30 4.12 -9.87
N LEU A 345 33.76 3.26 -8.99
CA LEU A 345 32.55 3.49 -8.19
C LEU A 345 32.83 3.68 -6.68
N ARG A 346 34.06 3.44 -6.19
CA ARG A 346 34.41 3.52 -4.76
C ARG A 346 34.15 4.88 -4.12
N TYR A 347 34.23 5.96 -4.92
CA TYR A 347 33.97 7.33 -4.45
C TYR A 347 32.55 7.51 -3.87
N LEU A 348 31.57 6.69 -4.28
CA LEU A 348 30.20 6.73 -3.75
C LEU A 348 30.13 6.57 -2.22
N VAL A 349 31.07 5.83 -1.62
CA VAL A 349 31.12 5.63 -0.16
C VAL A 349 31.60 6.90 0.56
N ASN A 350 32.58 7.62 -0.01
CA ASN A 350 33.00 8.92 0.50
C ASN A 350 31.86 9.95 0.36
N GLU A 351 31.22 9.99 -0.80
CA GLU A 351 30.10 10.90 -1.08
C GLU A 351 28.92 10.67 -0.12
N ALA A 352 28.66 9.41 0.27
CA ALA A 352 27.68 9.04 1.29
C ALA A 352 28.13 9.41 2.71
N TRP A 353 29.39 9.11 3.06
CA TRP A 353 30.00 9.46 4.35
C TRP A 353 29.92 10.96 4.64
N ASP A 354 30.25 11.79 3.65
CA ASP A 354 30.21 13.25 3.76
C ASP A 354 28.78 13.75 3.93
N SER A 355 27.82 13.23 3.15
CA SER A 355 26.40 13.60 3.28
C SER A 355 25.82 13.21 4.65
N TRP A 356 26.20 12.05 5.21
CA TRP A 356 25.80 11.66 6.57
C TRP A 356 26.51 12.45 7.68
N SER A 357 27.79 12.77 7.49
CA SER A 357 28.55 13.59 8.42
C SER A 357 27.98 15.00 8.51
N ASP A 358 27.69 15.63 7.36
CA ASP A 358 27.01 16.92 7.28
C ASP A 358 25.59 16.87 7.89
N ALA A 359 24.83 15.80 7.64
CA ALA A 359 23.51 15.62 8.25
C ALA A 359 23.59 15.57 9.77
N HIS A 360 24.57 14.87 10.33
CA HIS A 360 24.81 14.81 11.77
C HIS A 360 25.25 16.16 12.36
N GLU A 361 26.20 16.86 11.74
CA GLU A 361 26.67 18.15 12.24
C GLU A 361 25.61 19.26 12.15
N LEU A 362 24.87 19.34 11.04
CA LEU A 362 23.73 20.25 10.90
C LEU A 362 22.59 19.88 11.85
N GLY A 363 22.29 18.59 12.01
CA GLY A 363 21.27 18.09 12.94
C GLY A 363 21.57 18.43 14.40
N LYS A 364 22.84 18.34 14.83
CA LYS A 364 23.24 18.80 16.17
C LYS A 364 22.98 20.30 16.35
N LYS A 365 23.25 21.12 15.32
CA LYS A 365 23.16 22.59 15.41
C LYS A 365 21.74 23.15 15.25
N TYR A 366 20.91 22.54 14.39
CA TYR A 366 19.62 23.10 13.96
C TYR A 366 18.42 22.14 14.15
N GLY A 367 18.68 20.87 14.45
CA GLY A 367 17.67 19.82 14.42
C GLY A 367 17.31 19.38 12.99
N PHE A 368 16.18 18.68 12.86
CA PHE A 368 15.68 18.17 11.58
C PHE A 368 14.23 18.56 11.36
N ARG A 369 13.86 18.84 10.11
CA ARG A 369 12.49 19.19 9.75
C ARG A 369 11.55 17.98 9.69
N ASN A 370 12.09 16.78 9.46
CA ASN A 370 11.31 15.56 9.18
C ASN A 370 11.84 14.42 10.04
N SER A 371 10.97 13.79 10.84
CA SER A 371 11.33 12.64 11.67
C SER A 371 11.76 11.43 10.81
N GLN A 372 11.00 11.13 9.76
CA GLN A 372 11.33 10.14 8.73
C GLN A 372 11.57 10.84 7.38
N ALA A 373 12.58 10.41 6.63
CA ALA A 373 12.96 11.02 5.35
C ALA A 373 12.82 10.06 4.14
N THR A 374 13.17 8.79 4.30
CA THR A 374 13.29 7.80 3.22
C THR A 374 12.50 6.51 3.47
N VAL A 375 11.90 6.00 2.39
CA VAL A 375 11.16 4.73 2.28
C VAL A 375 11.28 4.22 0.85
N LEU A 376 11.58 2.93 0.66
CA LEU A 376 11.50 2.30 -0.67
C LEU A 376 10.10 1.71 -0.89
N ALA A 377 9.18 2.54 -1.39
CA ALA A 377 7.81 2.16 -1.71
C ALA A 377 7.70 1.43 -3.08
N PRO A 378 6.61 0.68 -3.35
CA PRO A 378 6.43 0.01 -4.63
C PRO A 378 6.21 1.03 -5.75
N THR A 379 7.08 1.05 -6.75
CA THR A 379 7.03 2.06 -7.82
C THR A 379 6.18 1.63 -9.01
N GLY A 380 5.31 0.62 -8.87
CA GLY A 380 4.69 -0.10 -10.00
C GLY A 380 4.10 0.78 -11.11
N THR A 381 3.17 1.69 -10.77
CA THR A 381 2.55 2.59 -11.76
C THR A 381 3.51 3.66 -12.26
N ILE A 382 4.26 4.30 -11.35
CA ILE A 382 5.12 5.45 -11.67
C ILE A 382 6.39 5.05 -12.44
N ALA A 383 6.88 3.82 -12.29
CA ALA A 383 8.00 3.27 -13.05
C ALA A 383 7.70 3.27 -14.55
N PHE A 384 6.49 2.89 -14.96
CA PHE A 384 6.08 2.98 -16.36
C PHE A 384 5.97 4.43 -16.86
N MET A 385 5.61 5.38 -15.99
CA MET A 385 5.56 6.81 -16.34
C MET A 385 6.96 7.46 -16.43
N MET A 386 7.97 6.86 -15.78
CA MET A 386 9.35 7.34 -15.78
C MET A 386 10.26 6.58 -16.78
N ASP A 387 9.69 5.71 -17.62
CA ASP A 387 10.39 4.78 -18.51
C ASP A 387 11.46 3.94 -17.79
N CYS A 388 11.11 3.35 -16.66
CA CYS A 388 11.99 2.44 -15.92
C CYS A 388 11.94 1.01 -16.47
N ASP A 389 13.12 0.41 -16.70
CA ASP A 389 13.29 -1.01 -17.01
C ASP A 389 12.93 -1.91 -15.80
N THR A 390 13.23 -1.42 -14.59
CA THR A 390 13.08 -2.13 -13.30
C THR A 390 12.37 -1.26 -12.26
N THR A 391 11.50 -1.86 -11.45
CA THR A 391 10.77 -1.15 -10.38
C THR A 391 11.63 -1.03 -9.13
N GLY A 392 11.47 0.06 -8.38
CA GLY A 392 12.06 0.23 -7.05
C GLY A 392 13.53 -0.16 -6.92
N ILE A 393 13.76 -1.08 -5.99
CA ILE A 393 15.02 -1.78 -5.69
C ILE A 393 15.07 -3.14 -6.41
N GLU A 394 14.02 -3.54 -7.12
CA GLU A 394 13.89 -4.85 -7.74
C GLU A 394 14.89 -5.08 -8.90
N PRO A 395 15.33 -6.35 -9.10
CA PRO A 395 15.93 -6.73 -10.37
C PRO A 395 14.86 -6.71 -11.47
N ASP A 396 15.27 -6.86 -12.72
CA ASP A 396 14.28 -7.05 -13.79
C ASP A 396 13.51 -8.35 -13.58
N ILE A 397 12.21 -8.31 -13.89
CA ILE A 397 11.31 -9.46 -13.92
C ILE A 397 11.76 -10.45 -15.01
N SER A 398 12.14 -9.92 -16.18
CA SER A 398 12.66 -10.67 -17.34
C SER A 398 13.21 -9.69 -18.37
N LEU A 399 14.31 -10.05 -19.05
CA LEU A 399 14.87 -9.25 -20.16
C LEU A 399 13.86 -9.04 -21.30
N VAL A 400 12.92 -9.97 -21.46
CA VAL A 400 11.82 -9.90 -22.43
C VAL A 400 10.50 -10.08 -21.69
N LYS A 401 9.63 -9.07 -21.82
CA LYS A 401 8.35 -8.95 -21.09
C LYS A 401 7.21 -8.81 -22.09
N TYR A 402 6.10 -9.53 -21.86
CA TYR A 402 4.86 -9.38 -22.63
C TYR A 402 3.80 -8.70 -21.77
N LYS A 403 3.31 -7.55 -22.24
CA LYS A 403 2.23 -6.78 -21.61
C LYS A 403 0.94 -6.97 -22.41
N VAL A 404 -0.10 -7.49 -21.76
CA VAL A 404 -1.45 -7.57 -22.34
C VAL A 404 -2.07 -6.17 -22.30
N LEU A 405 -2.50 -5.68 -23.46
CA LEU A 405 -3.19 -4.40 -23.61
C LEU A 405 -4.69 -4.59 -23.33
N SER A 406 -5.38 -3.52 -22.93
CA SER A 406 -6.83 -3.54 -22.66
C SER A 406 -7.68 -3.97 -23.86
N GLY A 407 -7.16 -3.83 -25.09
CA GLY A 407 -7.78 -4.33 -26.33
C GLY A 407 -7.40 -5.77 -26.72
N GLY A 408 -6.79 -6.55 -25.83
CA GLY A 408 -6.42 -7.97 -26.06
C GLY A 408 -5.13 -8.20 -26.86
N GLY A 409 -4.57 -7.17 -27.50
CA GLY A 409 -3.23 -7.24 -28.12
C GLY A 409 -2.10 -7.36 -27.08
N MET A 410 -0.92 -7.79 -27.52
CA MET A 410 0.27 -7.86 -26.66
C MET A 410 1.38 -6.94 -27.16
N LEU A 411 1.96 -6.17 -26.24
CA LEU A 411 3.19 -5.42 -26.47
C LEU A 411 4.39 -6.24 -25.96
N LYS A 412 5.36 -6.50 -26.82
CA LYS A 412 6.66 -7.05 -26.44
C LYS A 412 7.59 -5.90 -26.01
N MET A 413 8.20 -6.03 -24.84
CA MET A 413 9.18 -5.09 -24.30
C MET A 413 10.49 -5.83 -24.09
N VAL A 414 11.60 -5.26 -24.55
CA VAL A 414 12.96 -5.76 -24.33
C VAL A 414 13.68 -4.75 -23.43
N ASN A 415 14.41 -5.23 -22.42
CA ASN A 415 15.16 -4.40 -21.48
C ASN A 415 16.19 -3.52 -22.22
N GLY A 416 16.17 -2.21 -21.98
CA GLY A 416 17.05 -1.24 -22.65
C GLY A 416 18.49 -1.25 -22.11
N SER A 417 18.66 -1.62 -20.84
CA SER A 417 19.94 -1.63 -20.13
C SER A 417 20.93 -2.71 -20.61
N VAL A 418 20.46 -3.76 -21.30
CA VAL A 418 21.33 -4.82 -21.86
C VAL A 418 22.39 -4.27 -22.81
N GLY A 419 22.04 -3.32 -23.67
CA GLY A 419 22.99 -2.72 -24.62
C GLY A 419 24.10 -1.94 -23.92
N LEU A 420 23.73 -1.19 -22.88
CA LEU A 420 24.68 -0.41 -22.05
C LEU A 420 25.66 -1.33 -21.33
N ALA A 421 25.14 -2.41 -20.73
CA ALA A 421 25.94 -3.44 -20.05
C ALA A 421 26.99 -4.04 -20.99
N LEU A 422 26.57 -4.49 -22.18
CA LEU A 422 27.47 -5.10 -23.16
C LEU A 422 28.55 -4.11 -23.66
N GLY A 423 28.17 -2.84 -23.92
CA GLY A 423 29.16 -1.80 -24.27
C GLY A 423 30.21 -1.61 -23.17
N ARG A 424 29.79 -1.55 -21.90
CA ARG A 424 30.69 -1.42 -20.74
C ARG A 424 31.60 -2.64 -20.53
N LEU A 425 31.13 -3.84 -20.88
CA LEU A 425 31.90 -5.08 -20.85
C LEU A 425 32.88 -5.23 -22.04
N GLY A 426 32.97 -4.23 -22.93
CA GLY A 426 33.91 -4.20 -24.05
C GLY A 426 33.45 -4.96 -25.29
N TYR A 427 32.16 -5.27 -25.43
CA TYR A 427 31.62 -5.80 -26.68
C TYR A 427 31.56 -4.71 -27.76
N ASN A 428 31.94 -5.06 -28.99
CA ASN A 428 31.82 -4.15 -30.13
C ASN A 428 30.36 -4.05 -30.62
N GLU A 429 30.05 -3.02 -31.43
CA GLU A 429 28.69 -2.72 -31.86
C GLU A 429 27.99 -3.91 -32.56
N ASP A 430 28.72 -4.66 -33.39
CA ASP A 430 28.18 -5.85 -34.07
C ASP A 430 27.86 -6.99 -33.09
N GLN A 431 28.73 -7.23 -32.09
CA GLN A 431 28.47 -8.19 -31.02
C GLN A 431 27.25 -7.78 -30.20
N VAL A 432 27.16 -6.51 -29.77
CA VAL A 432 26.00 -5.97 -29.04
C VAL A 432 24.72 -6.17 -29.84
N LYS A 433 24.72 -5.77 -31.12
CA LYS A 433 23.59 -5.91 -32.04
C LYS A 433 23.18 -7.37 -32.25
N ASN A 434 24.14 -8.28 -32.40
CA ASN A 434 23.87 -9.71 -32.56
C ASN A 434 23.27 -10.34 -31.29
N ILE A 435 23.75 -9.96 -30.10
CA ILE A 435 23.20 -10.43 -28.82
C ILE A 435 21.79 -9.87 -28.59
N LEU A 436 21.56 -8.57 -28.86
CA LEU A 436 20.22 -7.96 -28.75
C LEU A 436 19.21 -8.58 -29.72
N ASN A 437 19.63 -8.84 -30.98
CA ASN A 437 18.82 -9.58 -31.94
C ASN A 437 18.51 -11.00 -31.45
N TYR A 438 19.51 -11.71 -30.90
CA TYR A 438 19.30 -13.04 -30.34
C TYR A 438 18.26 -13.03 -29.22
N ILE A 439 18.33 -12.08 -28.28
CA ILE A 439 17.35 -11.91 -27.19
C ILE A 439 15.96 -11.64 -27.76
N ASN A 440 15.84 -10.75 -28.75
CA ASN A 440 14.56 -10.42 -29.37
C ASN A 440 13.96 -11.58 -30.20
N THR A 441 14.77 -12.49 -30.74
CA THR A 441 14.27 -13.68 -31.44
C THR A 441 13.97 -14.85 -30.51
N ASN A 442 14.79 -15.07 -29.48
CA ASN A 442 14.75 -16.29 -28.66
C ASN A 442 14.00 -16.13 -27.34
N ASP A 443 13.73 -14.91 -26.89
CA ASP A 443 13.16 -14.55 -25.58
C ASP A 443 14.05 -14.94 -24.39
N MET A 444 15.36 -15.07 -24.63
CA MET A 444 16.38 -15.37 -23.62
C MET A 444 17.76 -14.89 -24.10
N ILE A 445 18.69 -14.68 -23.16
CA ILE A 445 20.10 -14.36 -23.45
C ILE A 445 21.02 -15.58 -23.39
N GLU A 446 20.61 -16.66 -22.70
CA GLU A 446 21.34 -17.92 -22.65
C GLU A 446 21.56 -18.49 -24.06
N GLY A 447 22.82 -18.76 -24.42
CA GLY A 447 23.18 -19.24 -25.77
C GLY A 447 23.36 -18.17 -26.84
N ALA A 448 23.33 -16.88 -26.49
CA ALA A 448 23.60 -15.79 -27.43
C ALA A 448 25.03 -15.90 -28.03
N PRO A 449 25.19 -15.92 -29.37
CA PRO A 449 26.50 -16.06 -30.00
C PRO A 449 27.48 -14.95 -29.60
N GLY A 450 28.69 -15.34 -29.20
CA GLY A 450 29.75 -14.40 -28.79
C GLY A 450 29.64 -13.87 -27.36
N LEU A 451 28.53 -14.09 -26.65
CA LEU A 451 28.43 -13.75 -25.23
C LEU A 451 29.31 -14.69 -24.39
N LYS A 452 30.09 -14.14 -23.47
CA LYS A 452 30.92 -14.92 -22.56
C LYS A 452 30.08 -15.44 -21.40
N THR A 453 30.32 -16.70 -21.00
CA THR A 453 29.60 -17.34 -19.89
C THR A 453 29.74 -16.59 -18.57
N GLU A 454 30.90 -15.98 -18.31
CA GLU A 454 31.18 -15.18 -17.11
C GLU A 454 30.26 -13.96 -16.95
N HIS A 455 29.75 -13.41 -18.06
CA HIS A 455 28.86 -12.25 -18.06
C HIS A 455 27.38 -12.59 -17.86
N LEU A 456 26.98 -13.87 -17.92
CA LEU A 456 25.56 -14.25 -17.86
C LEU A 456 24.86 -13.78 -16.59
N ALA A 457 25.54 -13.79 -15.44
CA ALA A 457 24.98 -13.38 -14.15
C ALA A 457 24.52 -11.91 -14.11
N ILE A 458 25.09 -11.05 -14.95
CA ILE A 458 24.72 -9.63 -15.10
C ILE A 458 23.29 -9.48 -15.60
N PHE A 459 22.80 -10.49 -16.33
CA PHE A 459 21.50 -10.50 -17.01
C PHE A 459 20.49 -11.45 -16.37
N ASP A 460 20.80 -12.02 -15.20
CA ASP A 460 19.85 -12.84 -14.44
C ASP A 460 18.70 -11.98 -13.91
N CYS A 461 17.47 -12.47 -14.10
CA CYS A 461 16.24 -11.79 -13.71
C CYS A 461 15.54 -12.48 -12.53
N ALA A 462 14.53 -11.83 -11.95
CA ALA A 462 13.72 -12.36 -10.86
C ALA A 462 13.03 -13.69 -11.20
N PHE A 463 12.68 -13.91 -12.47
CA PHE A 463 12.12 -15.16 -12.97
C PHE A 463 12.93 -15.66 -14.16
N LYS A 464 12.91 -16.98 -14.34
CA LYS A 464 13.57 -17.64 -15.47
C LYS A 464 12.90 -17.25 -16.80
N PRO A 465 13.67 -17.00 -17.87
CA PRO A 465 13.11 -16.86 -19.21
C PRO A 465 12.35 -18.13 -19.62
N ALA A 466 11.36 -18.00 -20.50
CA ALA A 466 10.47 -19.11 -20.91
C ALA A 466 11.21 -20.36 -21.43
N LYS A 467 12.37 -20.17 -22.06
CA LYS A 467 13.26 -21.21 -22.61
C LYS A 467 14.59 -21.30 -21.86
N GLY A 468 14.82 -20.40 -20.90
CA GLY A 468 16.05 -20.32 -20.11
C GLY A 468 16.00 -21.19 -18.85
N LYS A 469 17.11 -21.21 -18.14
CA LYS A 469 17.31 -21.94 -16.88
C LYS A 469 17.69 -21.03 -15.72
N ARG A 470 18.28 -19.86 -15.99
CA ARG A 470 18.82 -18.96 -14.96
C ARG A 470 17.77 -17.99 -14.43
N SER A 471 17.84 -17.73 -13.12
CA SER A 471 17.12 -16.66 -12.43
C SER A 471 17.84 -16.37 -11.11
N ILE A 472 17.63 -15.19 -10.56
CA ILE A 472 18.12 -14.82 -9.24
C ILE A 472 17.45 -15.72 -8.19
N HIS A 473 18.24 -16.23 -7.23
CA HIS A 473 17.72 -17.03 -6.13
C HIS A 473 17.03 -16.14 -5.09
N TYR A 474 16.02 -16.65 -4.37
CA TYR A 474 15.26 -15.83 -3.39
C TYR A 474 16.17 -15.23 -2.30
N LYS A 475 17.24 -15.92 -1.91
CA LYS A 475 18.27 -15.39 -0.99
C LYS A 475 19.00 -14.16 -1.54
N GLY A 476 19.18 -14.04 -2.86
CA GLY A 476 19.73 -12.84 -3.50
C GLY A 476 18.81 -11.62 -3.36
N HIS A 477 17.49 -11.81 -3.43
CA HIS A 477 16.52 -10.74 -3.15
C HIS A 477 16.64 -10.26 -1.69
N VAL A 478 16.71 -11.21 -0.74
CA VAL A 478 16.89 -10.91 0.70
C VAL A 478 18.21 -10.18 0.96
N LEU A 479 19.32 -10.68 0.41
CA LEU A 479 20.64 -10.08 0.59
C LEU A 479 20.71 -8.65 0.04
N MET A 480 20.09 -8.37 -1.11
CA MET A 480 20.04 -7.00 -1.63
C MET A 480 19.20 -6.08 -0.75
N MET A 481 18.04 -6.54 -0.25
CA MET A 481 17.27 -5.76 0.72
C MET A 481 18.09 -5.50 1.99
N ALA A 482 18.82 -6.51 2.48
CA ALA A 482 19.57 -6.45 3.73
C ALA A 482 20.72 -5.44 3.71
N VAL A 483 21.42 -5.29 2.59
CA VAL A 483 22.49 -4.27 2.47
C VAL A 483 21.95 -2.85 2.30
N CYS A 484 20.71 -2.68 1.84
CA CYS A 484 20.07 -1.37 1.68
C CYS A 484 19.28 -0.92 2.93
N GLN A 485 18.71 -1.86 3.70
CA GLN A 485 17.82 -1.58 4.82
C GLN A 485 18.45 -0.71 5.94
N PRO A 486 19.74 -0.85 6.29
CA PRO A 486 20.41 0.02 7.27
C PRO A 486 20.54 1.48 6.82
N TYR A 487 20.28 1.80 5.56
CA TYR A 487 20.38 3.14 4.99
C TYR A 487 19.04 3.77 4.68
N ILE A 488 17.95 3.26 5.27
CA ILE A 488 16.58 3.75 5.05
C ILE A 488 15.92 3.97 6.40
N SER A 489 15.32 5.15 6.61
CA SER A 489 14.65 5.47 7.87
C SER A 489 13.43 4.59 8.11
N GLY A 490 12.56 4.44 7.11
CA GLY A 490 11.46 3.48 7.12
C GLY A 490 11.89 2.08 6.64
N ALA A 491 10.99 1.40 5.92
CA ALA A 491 11.17 0.03 5.44
C ALA A 491 11.34 -0.06 3.92
N ILE A 492 11.56 -1.29 3.43
CA ILE A 492 11.64 -1.65 2.01
C ILE A 492 10.40 -2.46 1.62
N SER A 493 9.59 -1.95 0.70
CA SER A 493 8.40 -2.61 0.17
C SER A 493 8.70 -3.39 -1.12
N LYS A 494 9.74 -4.23 -1.07
CA LYS A 494 10.16 -5.10 -2.16
C LYS A 494 9.61 -6.51 -1.98
N THR A 495 9.18 -7.13 -3.07
CA THR A 495 8.89 -8.57 -3.10
C THR A 495 10.16 -9.42 -3.30
N ILE A 496 10.22 -10.50 -2.55
CA ILE A 496 11.08 -11.66 -2.82
C ILE A 496 10.34 -12.52 -3.84
N ASN A 497 10.91 -12.67 -5.04
CA ASN A 497 10.32 -13.49 -6.09
C ASN A 497 10.75 -14.95 -5.88
N MET A 498 9.78 -15.87 -5.96
CA MET A 498 10.01 -17.31 -5.84
C MET A 498 9.31 -18.04 -6.99
N PRO A 499 9.88 -19.12 -7.53
CA PRO A 499 9.26 -19.87 -8.63
C PRO A 499 7.94 -20.53 -8.19
N GLU A 500 7.09 -20.90 -9.14
CA GLU A 500 5.82 -21.60 -8.85
C GLU A 500 6.05 -22.90 -8.08
N SER A 501 7.18 -23.57 -8.29
CA SER A 501 7.57 -24.80 -7.61
C SER A 501 8.03 -24.63 -6.15
N ALA A 502 8.08 -23.40 -5.63
CA ALA A 502 8.60 -23.14 -4.29
C ALA A 502 7.77 -23.83 -3.19
N THR A 503 8.45 -24.52 -2.27
CA THR A 503 7.81 -25.28 -1.20
C THR A 503 7.47 -24.42 0.02
N VAL A 504 6.73 -24.97 0.99
CA VAL A 504 6.41 -24.28 2.26
C VAL A 504 7.69 -24.06 3.08
N GLU A 505 8.61 -25.01 3.05
CA GLU A 505 9.90 -24.97 3.73
C GLU A 505 10.80 -23.88 3.15
N GLU A 506 10.84 -23.73 1.82
CA GLU A 506 11.59 -22.63 1.16
C GLU A 506 10.99 -21.26 1.46
N ILE A 507 9.65 -21.15 1.54
CA ILE A 507 8.95 -19.92 1.95
C ILE A 507 9.28 -19.57 3.41
N MET A 508 9.32 -20.58 4.29
CA MET A 508 9.71 -20.41 5.69
C MET A 508 11.18 -20.00 5.82
N ASP A 509 12.10 -20.66 5.12
CA ASP A 509 13.52 -20.30 5.08
C ASP A 509 13.75 -18.89 4.52
N ALA A 510 12.98 -18.45 3.52
CA ALA A 510 13.02 -17.08 3.03
C ALA A 510 12.64 -16.04 4.10
N TYR A 511 11.65 -16.32 4.96
CA TYR A 511 11.29 -15.44 6.09
C TYR A 511 12.33 -15.49 7.21
N ILE A 512 12.83 -16.68 7.58
CA ILE A 512 13.86 -16.85 8.62
C ILE A 512 15.15 -16.14 8.19
N PHE A 513 15.62 -16.38 6.97
CA PHE A 513 16.82 -15.75 6.43
C PHE A 513 16.67 -14.23 6.29
N ALA A 514 15.48 -13.73 5.98
CA ALA A 514 15.20 -12.29 5.99
C ALA A 514 15.25 -11.67 7.40
N TRP A 515 14.76 -12.39 8.40
CA TRP A 515 14.87 -12.01 9.81
C TRP A 515 16.33 -12.00 10.30
N GLU A 516 17.10 -13.06 10.04
CA GLU A 516 18.52 -13.17 10.43
C GLU A 516 19.37 -12.01 9.87
N ARG A 517 18.94 -11.43 8.75
CA ARG A 517 19.57 -10.27 8.11
C ARG A 517 18.97 -8.92 8.49
N GLY A 518 18.07 -8.88 9.48
CA GLY A 518 17.57 -7.66 10.11
C GLY A 518 16.62 -6.84 9.24
N LEU A 519 15.86 -7.46 8.34
CA LEU A 519 14.88 -6.76 7.52
C LEU A 519 13.66 -6.29 8.35
N LYS A 520 13.29 -5.02 8.19
CA LYS A 520 12.14 -4.41 8.88
C LYS A 520 10.79 -4.85 8.28
N ALA A 521 10.77 -5.19 6.98
CA ALA A 521 9.58 -5.63 6.27
C ALA A 521 9.96 -6.62 5.16
N VAL A 522 9.10 -7.61 4.92
CA VAL A 522 9.30 -8.69 3.95
C VAL A 522 7.96 -9.03 3.30
N ALA A 523 7.95 -9.15 1.97
CA ALA A 523 6.81 -9.69 1.23
C ALA A 523 7.30 -10.75 0.25
N ILE A 524 6.67 -11.93 0.25
CA ILE A 524 6.97 -12.99 -0.72
C ILE A 524 5.96 -12.95 -1.86
N TYR A 525 6.46 -13.09 -3.09
CA TYR A 525 5.65 -13.30 -4.29
C TYR A 525 6.10 -14.58 -5.00
N ARG A 526 5.32 -15.64 -4.83
CA ARG A 526 5.45 -16.90 -5.57
C ARG A 526 4.80 -16.74 -6.95
N GLU A 527 5.50 -17.14 -8.01
CA GLU A 527 5.00 -17.13 -9.40
C GLU A 527 3.64 -17.87 -9.48
N ASN A 528 2.73 -17.38 -10.32
CA ASN A 528 1.38 -17.94 -10.52
C ASN A 528 0.44 -17.97 -9.28
N SER A 529 0.85 -17.38 -8.14
CA SER A 529 -0.01 -17.25 -6.95
C SER A 529 -1.16 -16.23 -7.07
N LYS A 530 -1.19 -15.40 -8.14
CA LYS A 530 -2.24 -14.39 -8.39
C LYS A 530 -2.99 -14.67 -9.70
N ARG A 531 -4.32 -14.58 -9.66
CA ARG A 531 -5.25 -14.85 -10.79
C ARG A 531 -5.08 -13.95 -12.01
N SER A 532 -4.35 -12.85 -11.91
CA SER A 532 -4.04 -11.96 -13.01
C SER A 532 -2.64 -11.36 -12.83
N GLN A 533 -1.82 -11.45 -13.88
CA GLN A 533 -0.46 -10.92 -13.91
C GLN A 533 -0.37 -9.86 -15.02
N PRO A 534 -0.01 -8.60 -14.71
CA PRO A 534 0.05 -7.53 -15.70
C PRO A 534 1.27 -7.62 -16.65
N LEU A 535 2.28 -8.41 -16.27
CA LEU A 535 3.47 -8.72 -17.06
C LEU A 535 3.69 -10.24 -17.02
N ASN A 536 4.00 -10.83 -18.17
CA ASN A 536 4.31 -12.26 -18.28
C ASN A 536 5.68 -12.48 -18.95
N THR A 537 6.39 -13.52 -18.50
CA THR A 537 7.65 -14.01 -19.10
C THR A 537 7.43 -14.81 -20.39
N LYS A 538 6.17 -15.16 -20.68
CA LYS A 538 5.72 -15.92 -21.85
C LYS A 538 4.67 -15.12 -22.62
N LYS A 539 4.62 -15.33 -23.94
CA LYS A 539 3.47 -14.96 -24.76
C LYS A 539 2.29 -15.88 -24.40
N THR A 540 1.35 -15.39 -23.62
CA THR A 540 0.07 -16.06 -23.34
C THR A 540 -0.95 -15.71 -24.44
N GLU A 541 -2.00 -16.49 -24.66
CA GLU A 541 -3.04 -16.16 -25.68
C GLU A 541 -3.99 -15.03 -25.23
N GLY A 542 -3.51 -14.14 -24.36
CA GLY A 542 -4.35 -13.19 -23.64
C GLY A 542 -5.28 -13.93 -22.68
N GLU A 543 -4.75 -14.32 -21.51
CA GLU A 543 -5.61 -14.63 -20.36
C GLU A 543 -6.26 -13.33 -19.85
N VAL A 544 -7.25 -12.86 -20.61
CA VAL A 544 -8.40 -12.18 -20.03
C VAL A 544 -8.90 -13.12 -18.95
N VAL A 545 -8.81 -12.67 -17.69
CA VAL A 545 -9.24 -13.39 -16.49
C VAL A 545 -10.45 -14.27 -16.85
N LYS A 546 -10.26 -15.60 -16.84
CA LYS A 546 -11.38 -16.55 -16.88
C LYS A 546 -12.34 -16.05 -15.83
N LYS A 547 -13.47 -15.48 -16.26
CA LYS A 547 -14.39 -14.77 -15.37
C LYS A 547 -14.62 -15.71 -14.21
N THR A 548 -14.12 -15.32 -13.03
CA THR A 548 -14.48 -16.03 -11.82
C THR A 548 -16.00 -16.05 -11.84
N GLU A 549 -16.61 -17.20 -11.58
CA GLU A 549 -18.03 -17.28 -11.36
C GLU A 549 -18.33 -16.48 -10.10
N VAL A 550 -18.45 -15.17 -10.29
CA VAL A 550 -19.21 -14.32 -9.39
C VAL A 550 -20.56 -15.00 -9.35
N VAL A 551 -20.92 -15.48 -8.17
CA VAL A 551 -22.30 -15.87 -7.87
C VAL A 551 -23.11 -14.58 -7.88
N ALA A 552 -23.34 -14.07 -9.09
CA ALA A 552 -24.25 -13.00 -9.35
C ALA A 552 -25.60 -13.56 -8.97
N ILE A 553 -26.18 -13.00 -7.90
CA ILE A 553 -27.59 -13.12 -7.60
C ILE A 553 -28.30 -12.77 -8.92
N LYS A 554 -28.95 -13.76 -9.53
CA LYS A 554 -29.64 -13.61 -10.82
C LYS A 554 -30.85 -12.70 -10.63
N GLN A 555 -30.64 -11.39 -10.63
CA GLN A 555 -31.55 -10.51 -11.34
C GLN A 555 -31.14 -10.60 -12.80
N GLY A 556 -31.79 -11.54 -13.52
CA GLY A 556 -31.68 -11.61 -14.97
C GLY A 556 -32.17 -10.29 -15.56
N ARG A 557 -31.63 -9.94 -16.73
CA ARG A 557 -32.08 -8.77 -17.50
C ARG A 557 -33.61 -8.78 -17.57
N GLU A 558 -34.26 -7.70 -17.11
CA GLU A 558 -35.71 -7.51 -17.21
C GLU A 558 -36.00 -6.90 -18.58
N PRO A 559 -36.38 -7.66 -19.63
CA PRO A 559 -36.67 -7.09 -20.93
C PRO A 559 -37.93 -6.24 -20.86
N LEU A 560 -37.94 -5.07 -21.49
CA LEU A 560 -39.15 -4.24 -21.53
C LEU A 560 -40.21 -4.86 -22.47
N PRO A 561 -41.51 -4.77 -22.15
CA PRO A 561 -42.60 -5.30 -22.98
C PRO A 561 -42.63 -4.67 -24.38
N GLN A 562 -42.85 -5.47 -25.43
CA GLN A 562 -42.73 -5.05 -26.85
C GLN A 562 -43.48 -3.74 -27.17
N THR A 563 -44.63 -3.51 -26.55
CA THR A 563 -45.34 -2.23 -26.52
C THR A 563 -45.23 -1.65 -25.12
N ARG A 564 -44.80 -0.40 -24.99
CA ARG A 564 -44.52 0.25 -23.70
C ARG A 564 -44.78 1.75 -23.74
N LYS A 565 -45.04 2.33 -22.56
CA LYS A 565 -45.13 3.79 -22.41
C LYS A 565 -43.74 4.40 -22.58
N SER A 566 -43.65 5.51 -23.31
CA SER A 566 -42.42 6.30 -23.40
C SER A 566 -42.71 7.79 -23.21
N ILE A 567 -41.75 8.50 -22.65
CA ILE A 567 -41.76 9.95 -22.51
C ILE A 567 -40.68 10.48 -23.44
N THR A 568 -41.06 11.34 -24.40
CA THR A 568 -40.10 11.98 -25.30
C THR A 568 -40.03 13.47 -25.00
N HIS A 569 -38.85 13.93 -24.56
CA HIS A 569 -38.55 15.33 -24.33
C HIS A 569 -37.74 15.89 -25.49
N LYS A 570 -38.26 16.93 -26.13
CA LYS A 570 -37.51 17.73 -27.10
C LYS A 570 -36.65 18.74 -26.36
N PHE A 571 -35.36 18.77 -26.69
CA PHE A 571 -34.38 19.68 -26.12
C PHE A 571 -33.57 20.38 -27.21
N GLU A 572 -32.95 21.50 -26.87
CA GLU A 572 -32.03 22.25 -27.72
C GLU A 572 -30.77 22.57 -26.93
N LEU A 573 -29.63 22.06 -27.40
CA LEU A 573 -28.31 22.23 -26.79
C LEU A 573 -27.46 23.09 -27.73
N VAL A 574 -27.20 24.33 -27.32
CA VAL A 574 -26.64 25.37 -28.22
C VAL A 574 -27.51 25.48 -29.49
N ASP A 575 -26.98 25.19 -30.68
CA ASP A 575 -27.70 25.21 -31.97
C ASP A 575 -28.04 23.80 -32.49
N HIS A 576 -28.12 22.81 -31.60
CA HIS A 576 -28.43 21.42 -31.93
C HIS A 576 -29.72 20.99 -31.24
N LYS A 577 -30.77 20.75 -32.02
CA LYS A 577 -32.05 20.22 -31.53
C LYS A 577 -31.96 18.71 -31.39
N GLY A 578 -32.59 18.17 -30.36
CA GLY A 578 -32.62 16.75 -30.10
C GLY A 578 -33.87 16.29 -29.35
N PHE A 579 -34.01 14.97 -29.26
CA PHE A 579 -35.09 14.28 -28.56
C PHE A 579 -34.49 13.24 -27.63
N LEU A 580 -34.85 13.31 -26.34
CA LEU A 580 -34.58 12.31 -25.32
C LEU A 580 -35.85 11.49 -25.13
N THR A 581 -35.87 10.25 -25.61
CA THR A 581 -36.95 9.29 -25.43
C THR A 581 -36.58 8.32 -24.31
N VAL A 582 -37.39 8.27 -23.26
CA VAL A 582 -37.25 7.33 -22.15
C VAL A 582 -38.40 6.34 -22.21
N GLY A 583 -38.10 5.06 -22.44
CA GLY A 583 -39.08 3.96 -22.35
C GLY A 583 -39.19 3.45 -20.92
N LEU A 584 -40.42 3.25 -20.46
CA LEU A 584 -40.75 2.86 -19.10
C LEU A 584 -41.25 1.42 -19.02
N TYR A 585 -41.02 0.78 -17.88
CA TYR A 585 -41.77 -0.39 -17.44
C TYR A 585 -43.20 0.00 -17.03
N ASP A 586 -44.09 -0.98 -16.87
CA ASP A 586 -45.49 -0.74 -16.49
C ASP A 586 -45.65 -0.12 -15.08
N ASP A 587 -44.65 -0.31 -14.21
CA ASP A 587 -44.55 0.32 -12.88
C ASP A 587 -44.01 1.76 -12.92
N GLY A 588 -43.65 2.29 -14.10
CA GLY A 588 -43.12 3.63 -14.30
C GLY A 588 -41.60 3.78 -14.11
N ARG A 589 -40.85 2.71 -13.78
CA ARG A 589 -39.37 2.75 -13.80
C ARG A 589 -38.85 2.97 -15.23
N PRO A 590 -37.76 3.75 -15.43
CA PRO A 590 -37.11 3.85 -16.72
C PRO A 590 -36.30 2.59 -17.03
N GLY A 591 -36.48 2.03 -18.23
CA GLY A 591 -35.78 0.82 -18.68
C GLY A 591 -35.04 0.97 -20.02
N GLU A 592 -35.33 2.01 -20.81
CA GLU A 592 -34.52 2.35 -21.99
C GLU A 592 -34.44 3.87 -22.20
N ILE A 593 -33.34 4.33 -22.79
CA ILE A 593 -33.05 5.73 -23.07
C ILE A 593 -32.46 5.83 -24.48
N PHE A 594 -33.11 6.59 -25.35
CA PHE A 594 -32.62 6.96 -26.67
C PHE A 594 -32.47 8.48 -26.76
N VAL A 595 -31.33 8.94 -27.29
CA VAL A 595 -31.10 10.36 -27.59
C VAL A 595 -30.92 10.50 -29.10
N THR A 596 -31.68 11.39 -29.75
CA THR A 596 -31.60 11.64 -31.20
C THR A 596 -31.35 13.11 -31.50
N MET A 597 -30.27 13.41 -32.22
CA MET A 597 -29.80 14.77 -32.53
C MET A 597 -30.00 15.11 -34.01
N SER A 598 -30.35 16.35 -34.32
CA SER A 598 -30.84 16.75 -35.66
C SER A 598 -29.79 17.24 -36.67
N LYS A 599 -28.56 17.56 -36.25
CA LYS A 599 -27.45 17.93 -37.16
C LYS A 599 -26.57 16.70 -37.41
N GLN A 600 -26.42 16.32 -38.68
CA GLN A 600 -25.77 15.08 -39.10
C GLN A 600 -24.24 15.17 -39.05
N GLY A 601 -23.63 14.27 -38.27
CA GLY A 601 -22.19 13.98 -38.26
C GLY A 601 -21.98 12.59 -37.67
N SER A 602 -21.34 11.69 -38.40
CA SER A 602 -21.46 10.23 -38.19
C SER A 602 -20.93 9.72 -36.84
N THR A 603 -19.85 10.31 -36.32
CA THR A 603 -19.20 9.81 -35.08
C THR A 603 -20.02 10.11 -33.83
N VAL A 604 -20.55 11.33 -33.68
CA VAL A 604 -21.30 11.74 -32.48
C VAL A 604 -22.61 10.97 -32.35
N ARG A 605 -23.31 10.74 -33.47
CA ARG A 605 -24.51 9.88 -33.49
C ARG A 605 -24.20 8.46 -33.05
N GLY A 606 -23.17 7.82 -33.62
CA GLY A 606 -22.77 6.46 -33.24
C GLY A 606 -22.36 6.32 -31.77
N LEU A 607 -21.66 7.31 -31.22
CA LEU A 607 -21.28 7.34 -29.80
C LEU A 607 -22.49 7.52 -28.88
N ILE A 608 -23.38 8.47 -29.20
CA ILE A 608 -24.61 8.72 -28.42
C ILE A 608 -25.52 7.49 -28.46
N ASP A 609 -25.73 6.87 -29.63
CA ASP A 609 -26.57 5.68 -29.76
C ASP A 609 -26.00 4.49 -28.98
N SER A 610 -24.67 4.29 -29.05
CA SER A 610 -23.98 3.24 -28.28
C SER A 610 -24.06 3.47 -26.77
N TRP A 611 -23.93 4.73 -26.33
CA TRP A 611 -24.09 5.11 -24.93
C TRP A 611 -25.54 4.92 -24.45
N SER A 612 -26.52 5.36 -25.24
CA SER A 612 -27.95 5.17 -24.99
C SER A 612 -28.31 3.69 -24.85
N LEU A 613 -27.81 2.83 -25.75
CA LEU A 613 -28.00 1.39 -25.67
C LEU A 613 -27.34 0.80 -24.41
N SER A 614 -26.13 1.23 -24.08
CA SER A 614 -25.43 0.80 -22.86
C SER A 614 -26.19 1.19 -21.58
N MET A 615 -26.67 2.44 -21.48
CA MET A 615 -27.47 2.90 -20.35
C MET A 615 -28.79 2.14 -20.23
N SER A 616 -29.46 1.88 -21.36
CA SER A 616 -30.68 1.06 -21.41
C SER A 616 -30.45 -0.36 -20.87
N ILE A 617 -29.33 -0.99 -21.27
CA ILE A 617 -28.95 -2.30 -20.75
C ILE A 617 -28.69 -2.24 -19.23
N ASN A 618 -27.96 -1.23 -18.74
CA ASN A 618 -27.70 -1.08 -17.31
C ASN A 618 -28.99 -0.93 -16.48
N LEU A 619 -29.96 -0.13 -16.96
CA LEU A 619 -31.28 -0.01 -16.32
C LEU A 619 -32.02 -1.35 -16.28
N GLN A 620 -31.96 -2.13 -17.37
CA GLN A 620 -32.56 -3.48 -17.46
C GLN A 620 -31.88 -4.53 -16.58
N TYR A 621 -30.68 -4.25 -16.06
CA TYR A 621 -29.98 -5.05 -15.05
C TYR A 621 -30.10 -4.44 -13.63
N GLY A 622 -31.02 -3.49 -13.41
CA GLY A 622 -31.34 -2.94 -12.09
C GLY A 622 -30.44 -1.79 -11.61
N ALA A 623 -29.59 -1.21 -12.47
CA ALA A 623 -28.79 -0.04 -12.08
C ALA A 623 -29.69 1.16 -11.78
N SER A 624 -29.50 1.83 -10.63
CA SER A 624 -30.33 2.98 -10.28
C SER A 624 -29.95 4.21 -11.09
N VAL A 625 -30.95 5.03 -11.47
CA VAL A 625 -30.74 6.32 -12.15
C VAL A 625 -29.84 7.24 -11.31
N LYS A 626 -29.93 7.16 -9.99
CA LYS A 626 -29.12 7.97 -9.05
C LYS A 626 -27.64 7.62 -9.12
N ASP A 627 -27.30 6.33 -9.21
CA ASP A 627 -25.92 5.87 -9.30
C ASP A 627 -25.31 6.19 -10.67
N LEU A 628 -26.07 5.96 -11.74
CA LEU A 628 -25.67 6.35 -13.10
C LEU A 628 -25.43 7.87 -13.18
N PHE A 629 -26.39 8.68 -12.73
CA PHE A 629 -26.25 10.14 -12.71
C PHE A 629 -25.05 10.59 -11.85
N GLY A 630 -24.87 10.00 -10.67
CA GLY A 630 -23.74 10.30 -9.77
C GLY A 630 -22.37 10.06 -10.42
N ARG A 631 -22.24 9.04 -11.29
CA ARG A 631 -21.00 8.72 -12.01
C ARG A 631 -20.74 9.65 -13.21
N PHE A 632 -21.78 10.10 -13.93
CA PHE A 632 -21.62 10.85 -15.18
C PHE A 632 -21.74 12.38 -15.05
N ARG A 633 -22.37 12.92 -13.98
CA ARG A 633 -22.72 14.36 -13.84
C ARG A 633 -21.58 15.39 -13.93
N HIS A 634 -20.32 14.98 -13.89
CA HIS A 634 -19.14 15.86 -13.93
C HIS A 634 -18.33 15.76 -15.22
N GLN A 635 -18.81 15.01 -16.22
CA GLN A 635 -18.15 14.88 -17.51
C GLN A 635 -18.62 15.98 -18.48
N LYS A 636 -17.70 16.50 -19.30
CA LYS A 636 -17.99 17.53 -20.32
C LYS A 636 -17.48 17.05 -21.68
N PHE A 637 -18.36 17.08 -22.68
CA PHE A 637 -18.06 16.73 -24.07
C PHE A 637 -18.64 17.81 -24.99
N GLU A 638 -17.99 18.10 -26.12
CA GLU A 638 -18.52 19.04 -27.09
C GLU A 638 -19.55 18.38 -28.02
N PRO A 639 -20.67 19.05 -28.36
CA PRO A 639 -21.02 20.43 -27.98
C PRO A 639 -21.54 20.53 -26.52
N ALA A 640 -20.91 21.38 -25.72
CA ALA A 640 -21.32 21.65 -24.34
C ALA A 640 -21.97 23.04 -24.20
N GLY A 641 -23.09 23.13 -23.49
CA GLY A 641 -23.79 24.39 -23.29
C GLY A 641 -25.09 24.25 -22.49
N PHE A 642 -25.87 25.32 -22.48
CA PHE A 642 -27.19 25.31 -21.84
C PHE A 642 -28.20 24.51 -22.67
N VAL A 643 -29.00 23.70 -21.99
CA VAL A 643 -30.14 22.99 -22.58
C VAL A 643 -31.40 23.85 -22.42
N ARG A 644 -32.13 24.06 -23.52
CA ARG A 644 -33.46 24.67 -23.55
C ARG A 644 -34.51 23.60 -23.87
N ASN A 645 -35.66 23.64 -23.20
CA ASN A 645 -36.84 22.84 -23.54
C ASN A 645 -37.89 23.75 -24.20
N SER A 646 -38.72 23.21 -25.10
CA SER A 646 -39.72 23.99 -25.84
C SER A 646 -41.11 24.07 -25.19
N ASP A 647 -41.36 23.33 -24.11
CA ASP A 647 -42.71 23.04 -23.63
C ASP A 647 -42.87 23.40 -22.14
N GLU A 648 -43.81 24.30 -21.83
CA GLU A 648 -44.11 24.86 -20.49
C GLU A 648 -44.64 23.83 -19.46
N ARG A 649 -44.57 22.53 -19.74
CA ARG A 649 -45.05 21.45 -18.85
C ARG A 649 -43.94 20.63 -18.20
N GLY A 650 -42.67 20.89 -18.55
CA GLY A 650 -41.53 20.39 -17.83
C GLY A 650 -40.92 21.47 -16.96
N LYS A 651 -41.38 21.62 -15.69
CA LYS A 651 -40.77 22.55 -14.74
C LYS A 651 -39.34 22.13 -14.39
N LEU A 652 -38.39 22.59 -15.18
CA LEU A 652 -37.09 23.00 -14.66
C LEU A 652 -37.29 24.27 -13.83
N ASP A 653 -36.49 24.42 -12.78
CA ASP A 653 -36.55 25.51 -11.80
C ASP A 653 -36.75 26.88 -12.49
N GLU A 654 -37.93 27.48 -12.31
CA GLU A 654 -38.30 28.79 -12.88
C GLU A 654 -37.49 29.94 -12.27
N SER A 655 -36.75 29.68 -11.18
CA SER A 655 -35.73 30.62 -10.75
C SER A 655 -34.59 30.63 -11.78
N GLN A 656 -34.49 31.74 -12.53
CA GLN A 656 -33.31 32.08 -13.36
C GLN A 656 -32.05 32.36 -12.52
N VAL A 657 -31.91 31.69 -11.38
CA VAL A 657 -30.73 31.72 -10.52
C VAL A 657 -29.78 30.69 -11.11
N PRO A 658 -28.69 31.10 -11.79
CA PRO A 658 -27.70 30.14 -12.25
C PRO A 658 -27.20 29.34 -11.05
N ILE A 659 -27.07 28.02 -11.21
CA ILE A 659 -26.49 27.13 -10.20
C ILE A 659 -25.02 27.53 -10.02
N ARG A 660 -24.77 28.52 -9.15
CA ARG A 660 -23.43 28.95 -8.82
C ARG A 660 -22.86 27.93 -7.85
N VAL A 661 -21.70 27.38 -8.21
CA VAL A 661 -20.91 26.50 -7.35
C VAL A 661 -19.87 27.30 -6.60
N CYS A 662 -19.69 27.01 -5.32
CA CYS A 662 -18.64 27.62 -4.52
C CYS A 662 -17.27 27.21 -5.05
N GLY A 663 -16.39 28.18 -5.33
CA GLY A 663 -15.05 27.92 -5.87
C GLY A 663 -14.11 27.18 -4.91
N LEU A 664 -14.48 27.03 -3.63
CA LEU A 664 -13.71 26.31 -2.62
C LEU A 664 -14.16 24.86 -2.42
N CYS A 665 -15.47 24.57 -2.47
CA CYS A 665 -16.01 23.25 -2.09
C CYS A 665 -16.94 22.60 -3.12
N GLY A 666 -17.25 23.27 -4.23
CA GLY A 666 -18.21 22.76 -5.23
C GLY A 666 -19.65 22.62 -4.74
N GLY A 667 -19.97 23.08 -3.52
CA GLY A 667 -21.33 23.12 -2.98
C GLY A 667 -22.17 24.25 -3.60
N PRO A 668 -23.51 24.13 -3.60
CA PRO A 668 -24.42 25.17 -4.08
C PRO A 668 -24.19 26.51 -3.36
N ALA A 669 -24.22 27.60 -4.13
CA ALA A 669 -24.03 28.96 -3.66
C ALA A 669 -25.08 29.91 -4.23
N LYS A 670 -25.57 30.83 -3.39
CA LYS A 670 -26.55 31.85 -3.75
C LYS A 670 -25.86 33.20 -3.86
N ARG A 671 -26.19 34.00 -4.87
CA ARG A 671 -25.68 35.39 -4.99
C ARG A 671 -26.25 36.25 -3.85
N ILE A 672 -25.41 37.08 -3.24
CA ILE A 672 -25.81 38.09 -2.26
C ILE A 672 -25.32 39.44 -2.78
N GLY A 673 -26.26 40.27 -3.24
CA GLY A 673 -25.93 41.53 -3.92
C GLY A 673 -25.19 41.33 -5.25
N ASN A 674 -24.56 42.39 -5.76
CA ASN A 674 -23.93 42.36 -7.08
C ASN A 674 -22.59 41.60 -7.10
N CYS A 675 -21.75 41.77 -6.08
CA CYS A 675 -20.35 41.33 -6.11
C CYS A 675 -20.01 40.15 -5.17
N ALA A 676 -21.01 39.47 -4.59
CA ALA A 676 -20.76 38.35 -3.67
C ALA A 676 -21.66 37.12 -3.91
N ILE A 677 -21.16 35.95 -3.49
CA ILE A 677 -21.89 34.68 -3.40
C ILE A 677 -21.67 34.05 -2.02
N LYS A 678 -22.67 33.35 -1.48
CA LYS A 678 -22.60 32.61 -0.21
C LYS A 678 -22.98 31.16 -0.43
N CYS A 679 -22.11 30.23 -0.03
CA CYS A 679 -22.37 28.80 -0.12
C CYS A 679 -23.33 28.34 0.98
N SER A 680 -24.30 27.49 0.67
CA SER A 680 -25.17 26.87 1.69
C SER A 680 -24.53 25.64 2.36
N SER A 681 -23.53 25.01 1.74
CA SER A 681 -22.84 23.84 2.28
C SER A 681 -21.70 24.17 3.26
N CYS A 682 -20.90 25.21 2.99
CA CYS A 682 -19.80 25.63 3.88
C CYS A 682 -20.00 27.03 4.48
N ASN A 683 -21.18 27.63 4.33
CA ASN A 683 -21.58 28.96 4.83
C ASN A 683 -20.67 30.15 4.41
N THR A 684 -19.64 29.90 3.61
CA THR A 684 -18.58 30.85 3.24
C THR A 684 -19.09 31.85 2.21
N THR A 685 -18.71 33.13 2.36
CA THR A 685 -19.05 34.20 1.42
C THR A 685 -17.82 34.59 0.61
N GLN A 686 -17.88 34.42 -0.71
CA GLN A 686 -16.83 34.84 -1.64
C GLN A 686 -17.24 36.16 -2.31
N ARG A 687 -16.32 37.13 -2.37
CA ARG A 687 -16.49 38.38 -3.13
C ARG A 687 -15.65 38.32 -4.41
N SER A 688 -16.26 38.59 -5.55
CA SER A 688 -15.55 38.84 -6.81
C SER A 688 -15.30 40.34 -6.91
N GLY A 689 -14.04 40.75 -7.12
CA GLY A 689 -13.65 42.16 -7.15
C GLY A 689 -14.47 42.97 -8.14
N CYS A 690 -15.20 43.97 -7.64
CA CYS A 690 -15.77 45.03 -8.43
C CYS A 690 -14.86 46.24 -8.27
N GLY A 691 -14.20 46.64 -9.36
CA GLY A 691 -13.56 47.94 -9.47
C GLY A 691 -14.60 48.94 -9.93
N GLU A 692 -14.70 50.04 -9.18
CA GLU A 692 -15.74 51.09 -9.24
C GLU A 692 -17.18 50.61 -8.93
#